data_AF-A0A948ZDB2-F1
#
_entry.id   AF-A0A948ZDB2-F1
#
_cell.length_a   1.000
_cell.length_b   1.000
_cell.length_c   1.000
_cell.angle_alpha   90.00
_cell.angle_beta   90.00
_cell.angle_gamma   90.00
#
_symmetry.space_group_name_H-M   'P 1'
#
loop_
_entity.id
_entity.type
_entity.pdbx_description
1 polymer ?
#
loop_
_entity_poly.entity_id
_entity_poly.type
_entity_poly.pdbx_seq_one_letter_code
_entity_poly.pdbx_strand_id
1 'polypeptide(L)'
;IYMESLANARKFLSAARACVRNKPIILLKAGKSEEGAKAAKSHTGGLAGNDAVFNAAFKRAGIIRVDTIIGLFHTAKTLAMQPRPLGNRIAVITNAGGPGVLATDTLIELQGRLANLSQKTLNKLDKCLPPAWSKGNPVDILGDADPGRYGKALEICLDDENTDAVLVILTPQSMTDPSAAAKEIVAVSGRKARPKPRQLGRGKPAKTILASWMGGDDVAEGRKILENGNIPIYRAPEEAVQCFINVYSYSKNLELLYETPATIPHAFKPKTKENKKIIREILAQGRFTLTEVEAKELLANYGIPSAKYVLANSREEAEKRAAEIGFPAVMKILSPDILHKTDMGGVELDIKSSREAGIAFNRITAAARKNCPEAKFGGVLIERQITKKYELLIGCKKDPIFGPAIVFGMGGVAVEIFKDINVGLPPLNMSLAMRLIEGTKIYKLLKGYRGMPGVDIGAIQFLLYKFAYLVADFPEIKEIDINPFAVDENGGIVLDAKVILDKKIAEKEIKPYSHLVISPYPKEYIGRFKMKNGKTALLRPIRPEDEPLEAALIKTFSKETQRQRFFGQIKDITHEMLVRYTQIDYDREMAIVAEITEKGEKKFAGVSRLIADSYGETAEFAVAVGDPWHFQGLGNKLTDYILNIAKQRGIKKVCAQFFKDNKVMRHILEKKGFKITEDKAISRAELELRK
;
A
#
# COMPACT_ATOMS: atom_id res chain seq x y z
N ILE A 1 -0.61 -19.39 6.57
CA ILE A 1 -1.85 -19.61 5.79
C ILE A 1 -1.47 -20.20 4.44
N TYR A 2 -1.97 -21.38 4.10
CA TYR A 2 -2.00 -21.84 2.72
C TYR A 2 -3.37 -21.47 2.13
N MET A 3 -3.38 -20.78 0.98
CA MET A 3 -4.60 -20.21 0.40
C MET A 3 -4.77 -20.69 -1.04
N GLU A 4 -5.91 -21.30 -1.33
CA GLU A 4 -6.31 -21.66 -2.69
C GLU A 4 -7.27 -20.63 -3.26
N SER A 5 -8.33 -20.33 -2.51
CA SER A 5 -9.38 -19.38 -2.87
C SER A 5 -9.68 -18.40 -1.73
N LEU A 6 -10.37 -17.31 -2.08
CA LEU A 6 -10.79 -16.27 -1.13
C LEU A 6 -12.23 -15.85 -1.43
N ALA A 7 -13.15 -16.16 -0.51
CA ALA A 7 -14.57 -15.87 -0.71
C ALA A 7 -14.95 -14.40 -0.43
N ASN A 8 -14.41 -13.81 0.65
CA ASN A 8 -14.71 -12.43 1.02
C ASN A 8 -13.42 -11.64 1.24
N ALA A 9 -12.96 -10.97 0.18
CA ALA A 9 -11.69 -10.25 0.19
C ALA A 9 -11.68 -9.06 1.15
N ARG A 10 -12.80 -8.32 1.24
CA ARG A 10 -12.92 -7.12 2.08
C ARG A 10 -12.80 -7.46 3.56
N LYS A 11 -13.55 -8.48 4.03
CA LYS A 11 -13.45 -8.97 5.42
C LYS A 11 -12.06 -9.53 5.72
N PHE A 12 -11.45 -10.25 4.77
CA PHE A 12 -10.12 -10.80 4.95
C PHE A 12 -9.04 -9.71 5.08
N LEU A 13 -8.99 -8.73 4.17
CA LEU A 13 -8.00 -7.65 4.26
C LEU A 13 -8.20 -6.80 5.52
N SER A 14 -9.45 -6.51 5.88
CA SER A 14 -9.79 -5.84 7.14
C SER A 14 -9.24 -6.60 8.35
N ALA A 15 -9.52 -7.90 8.45
CA ALA A 15 -9.04 -8.75 9.54
C ALA A 15 -7.51 -8.88 9.56
N ALA A 16 -6.90 -9.06 8.38
CA ALA A 16 -5.46 -9.20 8.24
C ALA A 16 -4.72 -7.93 8.70
N ARG A 17 -5.20 -6.74 8.30
CA ARG A 17 -4.62 -5.46 8.74
C ARG A 17 -4.68 -5.27 10.25
N ALA A 18 -5.80 -5.67 10.88
CA ALA A 18 -5.93 -5.61 12.33
C ALA A 18 -4.95 -6.58 13.03
N CYS A 19 -4.78 -7.80 12.49
CA CYS A 19 -3.90 -8.81 13.05
C CYS A 19 -2.41 -8.47 12.89
N VAL A 20 -2.00 -8.01 11.70
CA VAL A 20 -0.60 -7.72 11.32
C VAL A 20 0.07 -6.69 12.23
N ARG A 21 -0.71 -5.80 12.86
CA ARG A 21 -0.22 -4.83 13.86
C ARG A 21 0.40 -5.47 15.10
N ASN A 22 -0.01 -6.70 15.42
CA ASN A 22 0.42 -7.40 16.63
C ASN A 22 1.11 -8.73 16.32
N LYS A 23 0.72 -9.41 15.22
CA LYS A 23 1.26 -10.72 14.84
C LYS A 23 1.47 -10.81 13.32
N PRO A 24 2.63 -11.27 12.84
CA PRO A 24 2.85 -11.45 11.41
C PRO A 24 1.89 -12.49 10.81
N ILE A 25 1.46 -12.26 9.58
CA ILE A 25 0.73 -13.25 8.78
C ILE A 25 1.62 -13.67 7.62
N ILE A 26 1.90 -14.97 7.52
CA ILE A 26 2.63 -15.57 6.40
C ILE A 26 1.64 -16.33 5.53
N LEU A 27 1.70 -16.11 4.21
CA LEU A 27 0.74 -16.65 3.25
C LEU A 27 1.43 -17.27 2.04
N LEU A 28 1.11 -18.54 1.77
CA LEU A 28 1.43 -19.26 0.54
C LEU A 28 0.18 -19.35 -0.33
N LYS A 29 0.20 -18.71 -1.50
CA LYS A 29 -0.92 -18.73 -2.47
C LYS A 29 -0.68 -19.80 -3.52
N ALA A 30 -1.61 -20.74 -3.67
CA ALA A 30 -1.64 -21.70 -4.77
C ALA A 30 -2.21 -21.07 -6.04
N GLY A 31 -1.90 -21.62 -7.22
CA GLY A 31 -2.48 -21.18 -8.50
C GLY A 31 -2.06 -19.77 -8.94
N LYS A 32 -0.76 -19.53 -9.02
CA LYS A 32 -0.17 -18.22 -9.41
C LYS A 32 -0.10 -18.02 -10.93
N SER A 33 0.19 -19.09 -11.67
CA SER A 33 0.15 -19.09 -13.13
C SER A 33 -1.27 -19.27 -13.64
N GLU A 34 -1.50 -19.00 -14.92
CA GLU A 34 -2.81 -19.20 -15.53
C GLU A 34 -3.23 -20.68 -15.44
N GLU A 35 -2.31 -21.60 -15.69
CA GLU A 35 -2.52 -23.05 -15.60
C GLU A 35 -2.75 -23.48 -14.15
N GLY A 36 -1.97 -22.96 -13.21
CA GLY A 36 -2.15 -23.25 -11.79
C GLY A 36 -3.49 -22.71 -11.26
N ALA A 37 -3.91 -21.54 -11.72
CA ALA A 37 -5.20 -20.96 -11.39
C ALA A 37 -6.36 -21.78 -11.98
N LYS A 38 -6.22 -22.28 -13.22
CA LYS A 38 -7.17 -23.22 -13.84
C LYS A 38 -7.25 -24.52 -13.03
N ALA A 39 -6.13 -25.12 -12.64
CA ALA A 39 -6.09 -26.33 -11.82
C ALA A 39 -6.76 -26.12 -10.45
N ALA A 40 -6.44 -25.03 -9.74
CA ALA A 40 -7.04 -24.70 -8.45
C ALA A 40 -8.56 -24.45 -8.58
N LYS A 41 -9.01 -23.83 -9.69
CA LYS A 41 -10.43 -23.64 -9.98
C LYS A 41 -11.15 -24.95 -10.21
N SER A 42 -10.58 -25.89 -10.97
CA SER A 42 -11.17 -27.22 -11.15
C SER A 42 -11.26 -28.01 -9.85
N HIS A 43 -10.30 -27.82 -8.94
CA HIS A 43 -10.29 -28.46 -7.62
C HIS A 43 -11.30 -27.87 -6.62
N THR A 44 -11.44 -26.53 -6.60
CA THR A 44 -12.22 -25.82 -5.55
C THR A 44 -13.54 -25.22 -6.03
N GLY A 45 -13.78 -25.13 -7.34
CA GLY A 45 -14.91 -24.41 -7.93
C GLY A 45 -14.86 -22.88 -7.78
N GLY A 46 -13.81 -22.32 -7.16
CA GLY A 46 -13.68 -20.89 -6.86
C GLY A 46 -13.30 -20.01 -8.05
N LEU A 47 -13.56 -18.70 -7.94
CA LEU A 47 -13.07 -17.72 -8.92
C LEU A 47 -11.54 -17.63 -8.88
N ALA A 48 -10.92 -17.65 -10.06
CA ALA A 48 -9.50 -17.34 -10.22
C ALA A 48 -9.33 -15.81 -10.35
N GLY A 49 -8.76 -15.17 -9.32
CA GLY A 49 -8.36 -13.76 -9.39
C GLY A 49 -6.95 -13.60 -9.97
N ASN A 50 -6.59 -12.38 -10.34
CA ASN A 50 -5.26 -12.09 -10.89
C ASN A 50 -4.17 -12.10 -9.79
N ASP A 51 -3.08 -12.84 -9.99
CA ASP A 51 -2.04 -13.01 -8.96
C ASP A 51 -1.31 -11.70 -8.59
N ALA A 52 -1.18 -10.77 -9.54
CA ALA A 52 -0.61 -9.45 -9.28
C ALA A 52 -1.53 -8.63 -8.35
N VAL A 53 -2.85 -8.78 -8.49
CA VAL A 53 -3.84 -8.13 -7.61
C VAL A 53 -3.80 -8.76 -6.21
N PHE A 54 -3.67 -10.09 -6.10
CA PHE A 54 -3.42 -10.76 -4.81
C PHE A 54 -2.14 -10.23 -4.15
N ASN A 55 -1.04 -10.11 -4.91
CA ASN A 55 0.21 -9.57 -4.40
C ASN A 55 0.05 -8.14 -3.87
N ALA A 56 -0.63 -7.27 -4.62
CA ALA A 56 -0.95 -5.91 -4.21
C ALA A 56 -1.79 -5.90 -2.92
N ALA A 57 -2.81 -6.75 -2.84
CA ALA A 57 -3.67 -6.89 -1.67
C ALA A 57 -2.91 -7.34 -0.41
N PHE A 58 -2.04 -8.34 -0.54
CA PHE A 58 -1.24 -8.85 0.57
C PHE A 58 -0.23 -7.83 1.07
N LYS A 59 0.49 -7.15 0.17
CA LYS A 59 1.37 -6.03 0.52
C LYS A 59 0.60 -4.93 1.23
N ARG A 60 -0.58 -4.57 0.71
CA ARG A 60 -1.48 -3.55 1.29
C ARG A 60 -1.98 -3.91 2.70
N ALA A 61 -2.10 -5.20 3.00
CA ALA A 61 -2.47 -5.69 4.34
C ALA A 61 -1.27 -5.97 5.27
N GLY A 62 -0.03 -5.85 4.76
CA GLY A 62 1.18 -6.21 5.50
C GLY A 62 1.37 -7.72 5.70
N ILE A 63 0.77 -8.54 4.82
CA ILE A 63 0.94 -9.99 4.79
C ILE A 63 2.27 -10.32 4.10
N ILE A 64 3.02 -11.27 4.68
CA ILE A 64 4.24 -11.81 4.09
C ILE A 64 3.87 -12.92 3.13
N ARG A 65 4.03 -12.66 1.84
CA ARG A 65 3.84 -13.67 0.81
C ARG A 65 5.10 -14.52 0.68
N VAL A 66 4.93 -15.84 0.61
CA VAL A 66 6.00 -16.81 0.36
C VAL A 66 5.62 -17.72 -0.79
N ASP A 67 6.63 -18.32 -1.44
CA ASP A 67 6.41 -19.08 -2.67
C ASP A 67 6.38 -20.58 -2.50
N THR A 68 6.91 -21.10 -1.40
CA THR A 68 7.01 -22.54 -1.12
C THR A 68 6.55 -22.86 0.31
N ILE A 69 6.22 -24.13 0.56
CA ILE A 69 5.91 -24.63 1.90
C ILE A 69 7.11 -24.48 2.82
N ILE A 70 8.31 -24.80 2.32
CA ILE A 70 9.57 -24.62 3.05
C ILE A 70 9.74 -23.15 3.43
N GLY A 71 9.55 -22.23 2.48
CA GLY A 71 9.61 -20.79 2.73
C GLY A 71 8.61 -20.31 3.79
N LEU A 72 7.42 -20.93 3.87
CA LEU A 72 6.43 -20.64 4.92
C LEU A 72 6.98 -20.97 6.31
N PHE A 73 7.49 -22.18 6.51
CA PHE A 73 8.03 -22.62 7.80
C PHE A 73 9.32 -21.88 8.17
N HIS A 74 10.21 -21.68 7.21
CA HIS A 74 11.47 -20.97 7.40
C HIS A 74 11.24 -19.49 7.79
N THR A 75 10.29 -18.82 7.13
CA THR A 75 9.92 -17.43 7.48
C THR A 75 9.29 -17.37 8.88
N ALA A 76 8.41 -18.32 9.22
CA ALA A 76 7.78 -18.40 10.54
C ALA A 76 8.82 -18.60 11.66
N LYS A 77 9.75 -19.51 11.43
CA LYS A 77 10.87 -19.79 12.33
C LYS A 77 11.76 -18.56 12.54
N THR A 78 12.10 -17.84 11.47
CA THR A 78 12.87 -16.59 11.56
C THR A 78 12.19 -15.57 12.47
N LEU A 79 10.90 -15.32 12.24
CA LEU A 79 10.10 -14.34 12.99
C LEU A 79 9.92 -14.73 14.45
N ALA A 80 9.90 -16.03 14.76
CA ALA A 80 9.76 -16.52 16.12
C ALA A 80 11.08 -16.42 16.91
N MET A 81 12.23 -16.62 16.24
CA MET A 81 13.53 -16.76 16.88
C MET A 81 14.35 -15.47 16.91
N GLN A 82 14.13 -14.53 15.99
CA GLN A 82 15.01 -13.38 15.79
C GLN A 82 14.27 -12.04 15.72
N PRO A 83 14.92 -10.93 16.13
CA PRO A 83 14.41 -9.60 15.84
C PRO A 83 14.33 -9.39 14.32
N ARG A 84 13.38 -8.57 13.90
CA ARG A 84 13.22 -8.22 12.49
C ARG A 84 14.32 -7.26 12.06
N PRO A 85 14.95 -7.44 10.89
CA PRO A 85 15.92 -6.49 10.39
C PRO A 85 15.20 -5.20 9.98
N LEU A 86 15.87 -4.07 10.22
CA LEU A 86 15.38 -2.73 9.83
C LEU A 86 15.87 -2.32 8.43
N GLY A 87 16.94 -2.93 7.95
CA GLY A 87 17.49 -2.71 6.62
C GLY A 87 17.76 -4.02 5.89
N ASN A 88 18.13 -3.91 4.62
CA ASN A 88 18.39 -5.05 3.73
C ASN A 88 19.88 -5.36 3.57
N ARG A 89 20.74 -4.92 4.50
CA ARG A 89 22.19 -5.12 4.44
C ARG A 89 22.62 -6.31 5.29
N ILE A 90 23.26 -7.30 4.69
CA ILE A 90 23.72 -8.51 5.38
C ILE A 90 25.26 -8.61 5.38
N ALA A 91 25.83 -8.95 6.53
CA ALA A 91 27.20 -9.45 6.60
C ALA A 91 27.16 -10.98 6.49
N VAL A 92 27.94 -11.56 5.58
CA VAL A 92 28.04 -13.01 5.43
C VAL A 92 29.37 -13.46 6.03
N ILE A 93 29.35 -14.44 6.92
CA ILE A 93 30.54 -15.10 7.47
C ILE A 93 30.52 -16.54 6.96
N THR A 94 31.61 -17.00 6.36
CA THR A 94 31.69 -18.35 5.78
C THR A 94 33.06 -18.96 5.96
N ASN A 95 33.16 -20.29 6.14
CA ASN A 95 34.43 -21.02 6.06
C ASN A 95 34.73 -21.58 4.66
N ALA A 96 33.83 -21.35 3.71
CA ALA A 96 34.01 -21.76 2.31
C ALA A 96 33.47 -20.67 1.37
N GLY A 97 34.28 -20.27 0.39
CA GLY A 97 33.94 -19.22 -0.57
C GLY A 97 32.68 -19.52 -1.40
N GLY A 98 32.52 -20.76 -1.90
CA GLY A 98 31.39 -21.15 -2.77
C GLY A 98 30.00 -20.83 -2.20
N PRO A 99 29.65 -21.33 -1.00
CA PRO A 99 28.41 -20.95 -0.32
C PRO A 99 28.24 -19.46 -0.07
N GLY A 100 29.33 -18.72 0.16
CA GLY A 100 29.30 -17.26 0.30
C GLY A 100 28.93 -16.54 -1.00
N VAL A 101 29.40 -17.05 -2.14
CA VAL A 101 29.03 -16.56 -3.48
C VAL A 101 27.55 -16.82 -3.77
N LEU A 102 27.07 -18.05 -3.53
CA LEU A 102 25.64 -18.39 -3.72
C LEU A 102 24.70 -17.54 -2.86
N ALA A 103 25.10 -17.28 -1.60
CA ALA A 103 24.37 -16.36 -0.73
C ALA A 103 24.32 -14.93 -1.32
N THR A 104 25.45 -14.48 -1.89
CA THR A 104 25.58 -13.14 -2.47
C THR A 104 24.73 -13.00 -3.73
N ASP A 105 24.81 -13.94 -4.66
CA ASP A 105 24.04 -13.90 -5.90
C ASP A 105 22.54 -13.87 -5.62
N THR A 106 22.07 -14.77 -4.74
CA THR A 106 20.68 -14.81 -4.28
C THR A 106 20.25 -13.48 -3.64
N LEU A 107 21.12 -12.89 -2.82
CA LEU A 107 20.82 -11.64 -2.14
C LEU A 107 20.64 -10.49 -3.14
N ILE A 108 21.49 -10.40 -4.14
CA ILE A 108 21.44 -9.34 -5.16
C ILE A 108 20.22 -9.54 -6.09
N GLU A 109 19.93 -10.77 -6.49
CA GLU A 109 18.72 -11.11 -7.27
C GLU A 109 17.44 -10.65 -6.55
N LEU A 110 17.39 -10.89 -5.24
CA LEU A 110 16.28 -10.47 -4.37
C LEU A 110 16.35 -9.00 -3.92
N GLN A 111 17.22 -8.19 -4.54
CA GLN A 111 17.39 -6.75 -4.28
C GLN A 111 17.83 -6.41 -2.83
N GLY A 112 18.44 -7.37 -2.14
CA GLY A 112 19.22 -7.15 -0.93
C GLY A 112 20.58 -6.52 -1.23
N ARG A 113 21.36 -6.26 -0.17
CA ARG A 113 22.70 -5.70 -0.30
C ARG A 113 23.66 -6.38 0.67
N LEU A 114 24.90 -6.62 0.24
CA LEU A 114 25.96 -6.89 1.19
C LEU A 114 26.24 -5.63 2.02
N ALA A 115 26.46 -5.82 3.31
CA ALA A 115 26.92 -4.76 4.20
C ALA A 115 28.31 -4.27 3.74
N ASN A 116 28.44 -2.96 3.53
CA ASN A 116 29.74 -2.33 3.30
C ASN A 116 30.43 -2.12 4.66
N LEU A 117 31.22 -3.12 5.07
CA LEU A 117 31.85 -3.14 6.40
C LEU A 117 32.74 -1.91 6.59
N SER A 118 32.63 -1.26 7.74
CA SER A 118 33.45 -0.08 8.03
C SER A 118 34.94 -0.42 8.12
N GLN A 119 35.81 0.54 7.82
CA GLN A 119 37.27 0.35 7.98
C GLN A 119 37.64 -0.10 9.41
N LYS A 120 36.91 0.39 10.42
CA LYS A 120 37.07 -0.03 11.81
C LYS A 120 36.77 -1.52 11.99
N THR A 121 35.75 -2.04 11.31
CA THR A 121 35.36 -3.45 11.33
C THR A 121 36.40 -4.29 10.61
N LEU A 122 36.84 -3.88 9.42
CA LEU A 122 37.90 -4.57 8.65
C LEU A 122 39.20 -4.67 9.47
N ASN A 123 39.65 -3.58 10.08
CA ASN A 123 40.85 -3.57 10.92
C ASN A 123 40.75 -4.47 12.16
N LYS A 124 39.54 -4.69 12.70
CA LYS A 124 39.33 -5.64 13.80
C LYS A 124 39.38 -7.08 13.31
N LEU A 125 38.74 -7.36 12.17
CA LEU A 125 38.78 -8.67 11.53
C LEU A 125 40.23 -9.05 11.16
N ASP A 126 41.01 -8.11 10.63
CA ASP A 126 42.43 -8.31 10.31
C ASP A 126 43.30 -8.73 11.49
N LYS A 127 42.95 -8.29 12.70
CA LYS A 127 43.70 -8.66 13.92
C LYS A 127 43.35 -10.05 14.44
N CYS A 128 42.18 -10.60 14.09
CA CYS A 128 41.70 -11.87 14.63
C CYS A 128 41.59 -13.00 13.61
N LEU A 129 41.61 -12.68 12.31
CA LEU A 129 41.54 -13.66 11.23
C LEU A 129 42.92 -13.85 10.59
N PRO A 130 43.21 -15.05 10.02
CA PRO A 130 44.46 -15.31 9.32
C PRO A 130 44.68 -14.35 8.15
N PRO A 131 45.94 -14.00 7.77
CA PRO A 131 46.21 -13.02 6.72
C PRO A 131 45.48 -13.26 5.39
N ALA A 132 45.21 -14.52 5.06
CA ALA A 132 44.55 -14.97 3.82
C ALA A 132 43.01 -14.84 3.80
N TRP A 133 42.37 -14.34 4.85
CA TRP A 133 40.92 -14.08 4.85
C TRP A 133 40.53 -13.06 3.77
N SER A 134 39.28 -13.07 3.30
CA SER A 134 38.84 -12.34 2.09
C SER A 134 38.98 -10.81 2.08
N LYS A 135 39.29 -10.16 3.21
CA LYS A 135 39.37 -8.70 3.39
C LYS A 135 38.10 -7.93 3.00
N GLY A 136 36.95 -8.59 2.99
CA GLY A 136 35.69 -8.00 2.54
C GLY A 136 34.44 -8.72 3.07
N ASN A 137 33.33 -8.51 2.38
CA ASN A 137 32.07 -9.20 2.63
C ASN A 137 31.68 -9.93 1.33
N PRO A 138 31.52 -11.26 1.30
CA PRO A 138 31.57 -12.21 2.44
C PRO A 138 32.90 -12.24 3.20
N VAL A 139 32.83 -12.35 4.52
CA VAL A 139 33.97 -12.57 5.43
C VAL A 139 34.30 -14.06 5.39
N ASP A 140 35.22 -14.45 4.49
CA ASP A 140 35.71 -15.82 4.38
C ASP A 140 36.77 -16.05 5.45
N ILE A 141 36.41 -16.84 6.47
CA ILE A 141 37.24 -17.16 7.63
C ILE A 141 38.07 -18.43 7.42
N LEU A 142 38.13 -18.96 6.19
CA LEU A 142 38.91 -20.13 5.74
C LEU A 142 38.38 -21.47 6.28
N GLY A 143 38.71 -22.55 5.57
CA GLY A 143 38.18 -23.90 5.82
C GLY A 143 38.61 -24.54 7.14
N ASP A 144 39.76 -24.14 7.67
CA ASP A 144 40.33 -24.57 8.95
C ASP A 144 39.78 -23.78 10.16
N ALA A 145 38.68 -23.05 9.98
CA ALA A 145 38.12 -22.19 11.01
C ALA A 145 37.72 -22.97 12.29
N ASP A 146 38.40 -22.64 13.39
CA ASP A 146 38.01 -23.07 14.72
C ASP A 146 36.72 -22.36 15.21
N PRO A 147 36.04 -22.90 16.24
CA PRO A 147 34.84 -22.29 16.82
C PRO A 147 35.03 -20.84 17.27
N GLY A 148 36.19 -20.49 17.83
CA GLY A 148 36.50 -19.14 18.30
C GLY A 148 36.59 -18.13 17.14
N ARG A 149 37.04 -18.56 15.96
CA ARG A 149 37.07 -17.74 14.74
C ARG A 149 35.66 -17.33 14.31
N TYR A 150 34.70 -18.25 14.36
CA TYR A 150 33.28 -17.96 14.14
C TYR A 150 32.74 -16.96 15.16
N GLY A 151 32.98 -17.18 16.45
CA GLY A 151 32.53 -16.29 17.52
C GLY A 151 33.03 -14.86 17.37
N LYS A 152 34.34 -14.69 17.16
CA LYS A 152 34.97 -13.37 16.99
C LYS A 152 34.46 -12.64 15.75
N ALA A 153 34.38 -13.34 14.61
CA ALA A 153 33.85 -12.75 13.38
C ALA A 153 32.40 -12.29 13.55
N LEU A 154 31.55 -13.12 14.15
CA LEU A 154 30.15 -12.78 14.44
C LEU A 154 30.05 -11.55 15.36
N GLU A 155 30.81 -11.51 16.44
CA GLU A 155 30.82 -10.39 17.37
C GLU A 155 31.20 -9.07 16.68
N ILE A 156 32.24 -9.10 15.84
CA ILE A 156 32.73 -7.92 15.12
C ILE A 156 31.70 -7.44 14.09
N CYS A 157 31.10 -8.33 13.30
CA CYS A 157 30.05 -7.99 12.33
C CYS A 157 28.77 -7.48 13.02
N LEU A 158 28.41 -8.01 14.18
CA LEU A 158 27.28 -7.52 14.97
C LEU A 158 27.51 -6.10 15.51
N ASP A 159 28.75 -5.64 15.66
CA ASP A 159 29.05 -4.27 16.11
C ASP A 159 29.10 -3.23 14.96
N ASP A 160 29.16 -3.68 13.70
CA ASP A 160 29.32 -2.83 12.52
C ASP A 160 28.06 -2.01 12.18
N GLU A 161 28.16 -0.69 12.06
CA GLU A 161 26.98 0.17 11.88
C GLU A 161 26.33 0.05 10.49
N ASN A 162 27.03 -0.58 9.53
CA ASN A 162 26.54 -0.80 8.18
C ASN A 162 25.87 -2.17 7.97
N THR A 163 25.71 -2.94 9.04
CA THR A 163 25.18 -4.31 9.02
C THR A 163 23.82 -4.37 9.71
N ASP A 164 22.78 -4.86 9.03
CA ASP A 164 21.43 -5.00 9.59
C ASP A 164 21.14 -6.45 10.03
N ALA A 165 21.79 -7.42 9.39
CA ALA A 165 21.75 -8.83 9.74
C ALA A 165 23.11 -9.51 9.49
N VAL A 166 23.35 -10.65 10.15
CA VAL A 166 24.52 -11.50 9.92
C VAL A 166 24.05 -12.91 9.54
N LEU A 167 24.53 -13.43 8.42
CA LEU A 167 24.38 -14.82 8.02
C LEU A 167 25.70 -15.55 8.27
N VAL A 168 25.67 -16.57 9.12
CA VAL A 168 26.81 -17.45 9.35
C VAL A 168 26.62 -18.74 8.56
N ILE A 169 27.61 -19.10 7.75
CA ILE A 169 27.61 -20.29 6.91
C ILE A 169 28.71 -21.23 7.39
N LEU A 170 28.37 -22.49 7.55
CA LEU A 170 29.30 -23.55 7.86
C LEU A 170 29.13 -24.70 6.88
N THR A 171 30.25 -25.10 6.29
CA THR A 171 30.42 -26.37 5.59
C THR A 171 31.32 -27.29 6.41
N PRO A 172 30.98 -28.56 6.62
CA PRO A 172 31.82 -29.48 7.36
C PRO A 172 33.11 -29.74 6.56
N GLN A 173 34.25 -29.52 7.20
CA GLN A 173 35.57 -29.95 6.73
C GLN A 173 36.23 -30.80 7.82
N SER A 174 37.27 -31.56 7.49
CA SER A 174 37.94 -32.46 8.43
C SER A 174 38.44 -31.79 9.72
N MET A 175 38.74 -30.49 9.68
CA MET A 175 39.26 -29.71 10.81
C MET A 175 38.19 -28.87 11.52
N THR A 176 36.95 -28.84 11.01
CA THR A 176 35.87 -28.02 11.56
C THR A 176 35.07 -28.83 12.59
N ASP A 177 34.74 -28.23 13.73
CA ASP A 177 33.76 -28.77 14.69
C ASP A 177 32.43 -28.00 14.58
N PRO A 178 31.42 -28.53 13.86
CA PRO A 178 30.16 -27.84 13.64
C PRO A 178 29.35 -27.59 14.92
N SER A 179 29.49 -28.48 15.91
CA SER A 179 28.77 -28.42 17.19
C SER A 179 29.39 -27.38 18.10
N ALA A 180 30.71 -27.32 18.20
CA ALA A 180 31.40 -26.30 18.99
C ALA A 180 31.25 -24.91 18.36
N ALA A 181 31.31 -24.79 17.03
CA ALA A 181 31.04 -23.52 16.34
C ALA A 181 29.62 -23.02 16.63
N ALA A 182 28.63 -23.91 16.60
CA ALA A 182 27.26 -23.59 16.99
C ALA A 182 27.14 -23.09 18.43
N LYS A 183 27.80 -23.75 19.40
CA LYS A 183 27.82 -23.32 20.82
C LYS A 183 28.40 -21.92 20.97
N GLU A 184 29.50 -21.62 20.29
CA GLU A 184 30.14 -20.30 20.36
C GLU A 184 29.24 -19.20 19.78
N ILE A 185 28.59 -19.46 18.65
CA ILE A 185 27.63 -18.53 18.03
C ILE A 185 26.46 -18.23 18.96
N VAL A 186 25.90 -19.26 19.61
CA VAL A 186 24.83 -19.10 20.62
C VAL A 186 25.34 -18.29 21.82
N ALA A 187 26.58 -18.51 22.27
CA ALA A 187 27.18 -17.76 23.37
C ALA A 187 27.38 -16.27 23.02
N VAL A 188 27.83 -15.95 21.81
CA VAL A 188 27.95 -14.57 21.31
C VAL A 188 26.57 -13.92 21.18
N SER A 189 25.62 -14.64 20.59
CA SER A 189 24.23 -14.19 20.45
C SER A 189 23.62 -13.88 21.83
N GLY A 190 23.73 -14.76 22.82
CA GLY A 190 23.21 -14.53 24.17
C GLY A 190 23.79 -13.28 24.86
N ARG A 191 25.06 -12.94 24.59
CA ARG A 191 25.74 -11.73 25.10
C ARG A 191 25.28 -10.44 24.41
N LYS A 192 25.07 -10.47 23.09
CA LYS A 192 24.76 -9.29 22.26
C LYS A 192 23.26 -9.09 21.97
N ALA A 193 22.47 -10.15 22.02
CA ALA A 193 21.08 -10.20 21.54
C ALA A 193 20.02 -10.08 22.63
N ARG A 194 20.36 -9.91 23.92
CA ARG A 194 19.37 -9.54 24.94
C ARG A 194 18.96 -8.08 24.72
N PRO A 195 17.75 -7.80 24.18
CA PRO A 195 17.25 -6.44 24.19
C PRO A 195 16.91 -6.15 25.66
N LYS A 196 17.50 -5.11 26.26
CA LYS A 196 16.73 -4.42 27.30
C LYS A 196 15.43 -3.98 26.62
N PRO A 197 14.24 -4.28 27.18
CA PRO A 197 12.99 -3.78 26.63
C PRO A 197 13.17 -2.28 26.38
N ARG A 198 12.90 -1.85 25.14
CA ARG A 198 13.13 -0.48 24.66
C ARG A 198 12.65 0.53 25.71
N GLN A 199 13.59 1.17 26.41
CA GLN A 199 13.42 2.56 26.76
C GLN A 199 13.71 3.34 25.47
N LEU A 200 12.71 4.10 25.04
CA LEU A 200 12.64 4.87 23.80
C LEU A 200 13.97 5.52 23.38
N GLY A 201 14.39 5.28 22.13
CA GLY A 201 15.24 6.22 21.37
C GLY A 201 16.74 6.28 21.70
N ARG A 202 17.26 5.51 22.66
CA ARG A 202 18.70 5.47 22.96
C ARG A 202 19.22 4.03 23.08
N GLY A 203 19.75 3.50 21.97
CA GLY A 203 20.43 2.20 21.90
C GLY A 203 20.53 1.68 20.46
N LYS A 204 21.58 0.92 20.13
CA LYS A 204 21.71 0.27 18.81
C LYS A 204 20.62 -0.80 18.65
N PRO A 205 19.93 -0.89 17.50
CA PRO A 205 18.90 -1.91 17.27
C PRO A 205 19.53 -3.31 17.30
N ALA A 206 18.79 -4.29 17.84
CA ALA A 206 19.19 -5.69 17.78
C ALA A 206 19.18 -6.17 16.33
N LYS A 207 20.26 -6.82 15.90
CA LYS A 207 20.43 -7.32 14.54
C LYS A 207 19.98 -8.77 14.43
N THR A 208 19.49 -9.14 13.26
CA THR A 208 19.08 -10.52 12.95
C THR A 208 20.30 -11.41 12.73
N ILE A 209 20.33 -12.59 13.34
CA ILE A 209 21.34 -13.62 13.14
C ILE A 209 20.68 -14.81 12.44
N LEU A 210 21.27 -15.28 11.35
CA LEU A 210 20.82 -16.43 10.56
C LEU A 210 21.98 -17.41 10.45
N ALA A 211 21.68 -18.71 10.36
CA ALA A 211 22.70 -19.75 10.25
C ALA A 211 22.39 -20.73 9.11
N SER A 212 23.39 -21.03 8.27
CA SER A 212 23.32 -22.09 7.26
C SER A 212 24.36 -23.16 7.58
N TRP A 213 23.90 -24.29 8.12
CA TRP A 213 24.77 -25.44 8.42
C TRP A 213 24.53 -26.46 7.32
N MET A 214 25.41 -26.49 6.34
CA MET A 214 25.30 -27.35 5.15
C MET A 214 25.83 -28.76 5.47
N GLY A 215 25.23 -29.81 4.92
CA GLY A 215 25.65 -31.20 5.14
C GLY A 215 24.61 -32.10 5.81
N GLY A 216 25.02 -33.33 6.15
CA GLY A 216 24.18 -34.38 6.73
C GLY A 216 24.35 -34.49 8.24
N ASP A 217 24.83 -35.65 8.68
CA ASP A 217 24.89 -36.03 10.09
C ASP A 217 25.90 -35.22 10.91
N ASP A 218 27.07 -34.90 10.33
CA ASP A 218 28.15 -34.14 11.01
C ASP A 218 27.71 -32.76 11.53
N VAL A 219 26.69 -32.16 10.90
CA VAL A 219 26.16 -30.84 11.28
C VAL A 219 24.85 -30.92 12.07
N ALA A 220 24.29 -32.12 12.28
CA ALA A 220 22.96 -32.29 12.86
C ALA A 220 22.88 -31.82 14.31
N GLU A 221 23.90 -32.08 15.13
CA GLU A 221 23.95 -31.60 16.51
C GLU A 221 24.12 -30.06 16.55
N GLY A 222 25.02 -29.50 15.75
CA GLY A 222 25.19 -28.05 15.60
C GLY A 222 23.89 -27.34 15.24
N ARG A 223 23.08 -27.91 14.34
CA ARG A 223 21.74 -27.40 14.00
C ARG A 223 20.81 -27.34 15.22
N LYS A 224 20.76 -28.40 16.03
CA LYS A 224 19.92 -28.45 17.26
C LYS A 224 20.39 -27.40 18.28
N ILE A 225 21.70 -27.24 18.46
CA ILE A 225 22.29 -26.26 19.38
C ILE A 225 21.85 -24.84 18.98
N LEU A 226 21.98 -24.49 17.69
CA LEU A 226 21.57 -23.18 17.17
C LEU A 226 20.07 -22.93 17.37
N GLU A 227 19.21 -23.89 17.02
CA GLU A 227 17.75 -23.73 17.19
C GLU A 227 17.36 -23.55 18.66
N ASN A 228 17.93 -24.35 19.56
CA ASN A 228 17.72 -24.20 21.01
C ASN A 228 18.26 -22.87 21.54
N GLY A 229 19.28 -22.30 20.89
CA GLY A 229 19.82 -20.97 21.14
C GLY A 229 19.03 -19.83 20.50
N ASN A 230 17.82 -20.08 19.98
CA ASN A 230 16.99 -19.13 19.22
C ASN A 230 17.67 -18.58 17.97
N ILE A 231 18.49 -19.36 17.26
CA ILE A 231 19.08 -18.97 15.97
C ILE A 231 18.50 -19.86 14.87
N PRO A 232 17.81 -19.29 13.87
CA PRO A 232 17.16 -20.07 12.83
C PRO A 232 18.20 -20.68 11.88
N ILE A 233 18.13 -22.00 11.71
CA ILE A 233 19.02 -22.76 10.82
C ILE A 233 18.39 -23.05 9.46
N TYR A 234 19.22 -23.05 8.42
CA TYR A 234 18.86 -23.39 7.04
C TYR A 234 19.85 -24.42 6.49
N ARG A 235 19.40 -25.23 5.53
CA ARG A 235 20.27 -26.24 4.92
C ARG A 235 21.09 -25.68 3.76
N ALA A 236 20.59 -24.62 3.14
CA ALA A 236 21.25 -23.90 2.06
C ALA A 236 21.28 -22.38 2.36
N PRO A 237 22.35 -21.66 2.00
CA PRO A 237 22.45 -20.23 2.29
C PRO A 237 21.40 -19.38 1.54
N GLU A 238 20.97 -19.81 0.36
CA GLU A 238 19.94 -19.17 -0.47
C GLU A 238 18.59 -19.12 0.27
N GLU A 239 18.24 -20.19 1.00
CA GLU A 239 17.03 -20.23 1.82
C GLU A 239 17.07 -19.21 2.97
N ALA A 240 18.25 -19.07 3.59
CA ALA A 240 18.47 -18.09 4.66
C ALA A 240 18.30 -16.66 4.14
N VAL A 241 18.89 -16.38 2.97
CA VAL A 241 18.79 -15.09 2.29
C VAL A 241 17.36 -14.80 1.86
N GLN A 242 16.65 -15.77 1.28
CA GLN A 242 15.24 -15.61 0.91
C GLN A 242 14.38 -15.25 2.14
N CYS A 243 14.61 -15.91 3.27
CA CYS A 243 13.87 -15.64 4.49
C CYS A 243 14.23 -14.27 5.09
N PHE A 244 15.51 -13.89 5.05
CA PHE A 244 15.93 -12.54 5.40
C PHE A 244 15.17 -11.48 4.61
N ILE A 245 15.08 -11.63 3.28
CA ILE A 245 14.38 -10.68 2.42
C ILE A 245 12.87 -10.67 2.69
N ASN A 246 12.26 -11.83 2.95
CA ASN A 246 10.84 -11.91 3.32
C ASN A 246 10.55 -11.14 4.61
N VAL A 247 11.37 -11.32 5.65
CA VAL A 247 11.21 -10.66 6.96
C VAL A 247 11.57 -9.18 6.89
N TYR A 248 12.59 -8.80 6.10
CA TYR A 248 12.90 -7.40 5.82
C TYR A 248 11.73 -6.70 5.09
N SER A 249 11.20 -7.34 4.04
CA SER A 249 10.06 -6.81 3.28
C SER A 249 8.85 -6.62 4.17
N TYR A 250 8.64 -7.52 5.14
CA TYR A 250 7.63 -7.36 6.18
C TYR A 250 7.88 -6.13 7.07
N SER A 251 9.10 -5.93 7.58
CA SER A 251 9.45 -4.73 8.36
C SER A 251 9.16 -3.46 7.59
N LYS A 252 9.58 -3.40 6.33
CA LYS A 252 9.32 -2.27 5.45
C LYS A 252 7.82 -2.06 5.23
N ASN A 253 7.05 -3.12 4.98
CA ASN A 253 5.61 -3.02 4.81
C ASN A 253 4.89 -2.54 6.08
N LEU A 254 5.36 -2.96 7.26
CA LEU A 254 4.85 -2.46 8.54
C LEU A 254 5.17 -0.99 8.76
N GLU A 255 6.40 -0.57 8.49
CA GLU A 255 6.78 0.85 8.55
C GLU A 255 5.90 1.67 7.62
N LEU A 256 5.65 1.20 6.39
CA LEU A 256 4.74 1.87 5.45
C LEU A 256 3.29 1.90 5.93
N LEU A 257 2.83 0.89 6.67
CA LEU A 257 1.53 0.92 7.34
C LEU A 257 1.49 1.88 8.53
N TYR A 258 2.64 2.33 9.02
CA TYR A 258 2.77 3.25 10.15
C TYR A 258 3.18 4.65 9.73
N GLU A 259 3.74 4.82 8.53
CA GLU A 259 4.06 6.12 7.96
C GLU A 259 2.83 7.00 7.93
N THR A 260 2.98 8.19 8.52
CA THR A 260 1.99 9.25 8.44
C THR A 260 2.07 9.87 7.05
N PRO A 261 1.03 9.72 6.22
CA PRO A 261 1.05 10.24 4.86
C PRO A 261 1.24 11.76 4.87
N ALA A 262 1.89 12.30 3.82
CA ALA A 262 1.94 13.74 3.63
C ALA A 262 0.52 14.31 3.49
N THR A 263 0.30 15.51 4.04
CA THR A 263 -0.99 16.19 3.97
C THR A 263 -1.36 16.45 2.52
N ILE A 264 -2.52 15.98 2.09
CA ILE A 264 -3.00 16.16 0.71
C ILE A 264 -3.21 17.65 0.44
N PRO A 265 -2.77 18.19 -0.72
CA PRO A 265 -3.13 19.54 -1.14
C PRO A 265 -4.66 19.67 -1.18
N HIS A 266 -5.23 20.50 -0.31
CA HIS A 266 -6.67 20.65 -0.08
C HIS A 266 -7.45 21.26 -1.28
N ALA A 267 -6.84 21.36 -2.46
CA ALA A 267 -7.41 22.01 -3.64
C ALA A 267 -8.12 21.06 -4.64
N PHE A 268 -8.12 19.74 -4.41
CA PHE A 268 -8.79 18.82 -5.32
C PHE A 268 -10.32 18.81 -5.11
N LYS A 269 -11.06 19.37 -6.08
CA LYS A 269 -12.53 19.41 -6.11
C LYS A 269 -13.05 18.72 -7.38
N PRO A 270 -13.32 17.39 -7.35
CA PRO A 270 -13.82 16.69 -8.52
C PRO A 270 -15.25 17.13 -8.88
N LYS A 271 -15.55 17.16 -10.17
CA LYS A 271 -16.91 17.40 -10.68
C LYS A 271 -17.70 16.09 -10.76
N THR A 272 -17.87 15.41 -9.62
CA THR A 272 -18.50 14.09 -9.54
C THR A 272 -19.93 14.07 -10.12
N LYS A 273 -20.69 15.15 -9.95
CA LYS A 273 -22.06 15.26 -10.50
C LYS A 273 -22.07 15.23 -12.04
N GLU A 274 -21.12 15.89 -12.69
CA GLU A 274 -21.02 15.91 -14.15
C GLU A 274 -20.64 14.53 -14.69
N ASN A 275 -19.67 13.85 -14.08
CA ASN A 275 -19.33 12.49 -14.47
C ASN A 275 -20.48 11.49 -14.25
N LYS A 276 -21.28 11.66 -13.18
CA LYS A 276 -22.50 10.86 -13.01
C LYS A 276 -23.50 11.09 -14.15
N LYS A 277 -23.62 12.32 -14.64
CA LYS A 277 -24.49 12.66 -15.77
C LYS A 277 -23.99 11.98 -17.06
N ILE A 278 -22.69 12.11 -17.37
CA ILE A 278 -22.06 11.44 -18.54
C ILE A 278 -22.34 9.93 -18.52
N ILE A 279 -22.05 9.26 -17.40
CA ILE A 279 -22.25 7.81 -17.28
C ILE A 279 -23.73 7.43 -17.46
N ARG A 280 -24.66 8.18 -16.85
CA ARG A 280 -26.11 7.91 -16.99
C ARG A 280 -26.61 8.09 -18.41
N GLU A 281 -26.15 9.12 -19.12
CA GLU A 281 -26.55 9.36 -20.51
C GLU A 281 -26.08 8.24 -21.44
N ILE A 282 -24.86 7.75 -21.24
CA ILE A 282 -24.30 6.62 -22.01
C ILE A 282 -25.10 5.34 -21.75
N LEU A 283 -25.39 5.04 -20.47
CA LEU A 283 -26.18 3.88 -20.08
C LEU A 283 -27.62 3.97 -20.61
N ALA A 284 -28.23 5.17 -20.60
CA ALA A 284 -29.57 5.39 -21.16
C ALA A 284 -29.63 5.17 -22.68
N GLN A 285 -28.50 5.35 -23.39
CA GLN A 285 -28.36 5.02 -24.81
C GLN A 285 -28.09 3.53 -25.07
N GLY A 286 -28.07 2.69 -24.03
CA GLY A 286 -27.74 1.25 -24.14
C GLY A 286 -26.27 0.98 -24.45
N ARG A 287 -25.39 1.99 -24.31
CA ARG A 287 -23.95 1.87 -24.54
C ARG A 287 -23.22 1.51 -23.24
N PHE A 288 -22.15 0.74 -23.38
CA PHE A 288 -21.24 0.40 -22.27
C PHE A 288 -19.80 0.83 -22.54
N THR A 289 -19.57 1.55 -23.64
CA THR A 289 -18.25 2.05 -24.04
C THR A 289 -18.36 3.56 -24.24
N LEU A 290 -17.46 4.30 -23.60
CA LEU A 290 -17.31 5.73 -23.82
C LEU A 290 -16.56 5.96 -25.13
N THR A 291 -16.98 6.98 -25.88
CA THR A 291 -16.15 7.56 -26.94
C THR A 291 -14.92 8.25 -26.33
N GLU A 292 -13.90 8.50 -27.14
CA GLU A 292 -12.66 9.18 -26.67
C GLU A 292 -12.95 10.58 -26.10
N VAL A 293 -13.92 11.29 -26.67
CA VAL A 293 -14.40 12.60 -26.21
C VAL A 293 -14.99 12.49 -24.79
N GLU A 294 -15.92 11.56 -24.59
CA GLU A 294 -16.56 11.32 -23.29
C GLU A 294 -15.55 10.85 -22.24
N ALA A 295 -14.59 10.00 -22.62
CA ALA A 295 -13.52 9.54 -21.75
C ALA A 295 -12.60 10.69 -21.31
N LYS A 296 -12.20 11.57 -22.25
CA LYS A 296 -11.37 12.74 -21.97
C LYS A 296 -12.10 13.76 -21.09
N GLU A 297 -13.40 13.96 -21.29
CA GLU A 297 -14.23 14.82 -20.43
C GLU A 297 -14.33 14.25 -19.00
N LEU A 298 -14.58 12.94 -18.88
CA LEU A 298 -14.64 12.24 -17.60
C LEU A 298 -13.34 12.40 -16.80
N LEU A 299 -12.19 12.29 -17.47
CA LEU A 299 -10.86 12.52 -16.89
C LEU A 299 -10.62 13.99 -16.50
N ALA A 300 -10.98 14.93 -17.38
CA ALA A 300 -10.81 16.37 -17.15
C ALA A 300 -11.61 16.86 -15.94
N ASN A 301 -12.81 16.31 -15.71
CA ASN A 301 -13.64 16.59 -14.53
C ASN A 301 -13.00 16.17 -13.19
N TYR A 302 -11.97 15.32 -13.23
CA TYR A 302 -11.12 14.93 -12.10
C TYR A 302 -9.73 15.59 -12.15
N GLY A 303 -9.54 16.60 -12.99
CA GLY A 303 -8.29 17.36 -13.11
C GLY A 303 -7.14 16.52 -13.64
N ILE A 304 -7.44 15.52 -14.48
CA ILE A 304 -6.47 14.75 -15.26
C ILE A 304 -6.37 15.41 -16.65
N PRO A 305 -5.24 16.00 -17.01
CA PRO A 305 -5.11 16.79 -18.24
C PRO A 305 -5.14 15.90 -19.48
N SER A 306 -5.94 16.27 -20.47
CA SER A 306 -6.06 15.60 -21.77
C SER A 306 -5.74 16.56 -22.92
N ALA A 307 -5.29 15.99 -24.04
CA ALA A 307 -5.04 16.76 -25.26
C ALA A 307 -6.28 17.53 -25.69
N LYS A 308 -6.10 18.79 -26.10
CA LYS A 308 -7.17 19.57 -26.72
C LYS A 308 -7.48 18.96 -28.09
N TYR A 309 -8.76 18.88 -28.40
CA TYR A 309 -9.23 18.30 -29.64
C TYR A 309 -10.31 19.19 -30.28
N VAL A 310 -10.49 18.99 -31.58
CA VAL A 310 -11.62 19.51 -32.36
C VAL A 310 -12.21 18.36 -33.18
N LEU A 311 -13.51 18.42 -33.43
CA LEU A 311 -14.21 17.40 -34.21
C LEU A 311 -14.45 17.91 -35.63
N ALA A 312 -14.23 17.06 -36.61
CA ALA A 312 -14.59 17.29 -38.01
C ALA A 312 -15.51 16.18 -38.52
N ASN A 313 -16.59 16.56 -39.20
CA ASN A 313 -17.56 15.63 -39.79
C ASN A 313 -17.48 15.61 -41.32
N SER A 314 -16.69 16.49 -41.93
CA SER A 314 -16.40 16.49 -43.36
C SER A 314 -14.93 16.73 -43.62
N ARG A 315 -14.53 16.50 -44.88
CA ARG A 315 -13.19 16.83 -45.36
C ARG A 315 -12.89 18.32 -45.18
N GLU A 316 -13.80 19.20 -45.60
CA GLU A 316 -13.64 20.65 -45.55
C GLU A 316 -13.51 21.14 -44.11
N GLU A 317 -14.31 20.57 -43.20
CA GLU A 317 -14.16 20.81 -41.77
C GLU A 317 -12.78 20.35 -41.27
N ALA A 318 -12.31 19.18 -41.68
CA ALA A 318 -11.01 18.67 -41.25
C ALA A 318 -9.85 19.58 -41.70
N GLU A 319 -9.87 20.06 -42.95
CA GLU A 319 -8.87 20.99 -43.49
C GLU A 319 -8.82 22.30 -42.70
N LYS A 320 -10.00 22.86 -42.36
CA LYS A 320 -10.13 24.10 -41.57
C LYS A 320 -9.75 23.91 -40.10
N ARG A 321 -10.31 22.90 -39.44
CA ARG A 321 -10.12 22.63 -38.01
C ARG A 321 -8.68 22.19 -37.69
N ALA A 322 -8.02 21.49 -38.61
CA ALA A 322 -6.60 21.15 -38.46
C ALA A 322 -5.70 22.41 -38.51
N ALA A 323 -6.06 23.43 -39.30
CA ALA A 323 -5.34 24.71 -39.26
C ALA A 323 -5.54 25.43 -37.92
N GLU A 324 -6.76 25.39 -37.36
CA GLU A 324 -7.09 25.99 -36.06
C GLU A 324 -6.33 25.32 -34.89
N ILE A 325 -6.15 23.99 -34.92
CA ILE A 325 -5.41 23.25 -33.88
C ILE A 325 -3.88 23.35 -34.04
N GLY A 326 -3.40 23.51 -35.28
CA GLY A 326 -1.99 23.66 -35.67
C GLY A 326 -1.25 22.34 -35.93
N PHE A 327 -0.18 22.40 -36.75
CA PHE A 327 0.59 21.23 -37.26
C PHE A 327 1.97 20.99 -36.57
N PRO A 328 2.47 19.74 -36.45
CA PRO A 328 1.83 18.52 -36.94
C PRO A 328 0.60 18.14 -36.12
N ALA A 329 -0.41 17.58 -36.79
CA ALA A 329 -1.67 17.14 -36.22
C ALA A 329 -1.81 15.60 -36.26
N VAL A 330 -2.65 15.08 -35.39
CA VAL A 330 -3.07 13.68 -35.32
C VAL A 330 -4.57 13.62 -35.57
N MET A 331 -5.00 12.70 -36.42
CA MET A 331 -6.40 12.48 -36.77
C MET A 331 -6.81 11.06 -36.39
N LYS A 332 -7.90 10.93 -35.64
CA LYS A 332 -8.40 9.65 -35.12
C LYS A 332 -9.89 9.50 -35.40
N ILE A 333 -10.32 8.32 -35.82
CA ILE A 333 -11.75 8.02 -35.97
C ILE A 333 -12.46 8.09 -34.61
N LEU A 334 -13.60 8.77 -34.55
CA LEU A 334 -14.47 8.77 -33.38
C LEU A 334 -15.60 7.78 -33.60
N SER A 335 -15.54 6.62 -32.96
CA SER A 335 -16.61 5.64 -32.98
C SER A 335 -16.68 4.89 -31.65
N PRO A 336 -17.87 4.69 -31.05
CA PRO A 336 -18.02 3.84 -29.86
C PRO A 336 -17.81 2.34 -30.16
N ASP A 337 -17.87 1.95 -31.43
CA ASP A 337 -17.82 0.56 -31.87
C ASP A 337 -16.40 0.11 -32.29
N ILE A 338 -15.49 1.07 -32.53
CA ILE A 338 -14.09 0.80 -32.93
C ILE A 338 -13.16 1.01 -31.73
N LEU A 339 -12.85 -0.08 -31.03
CA LEU A 339 -12.01 -0.05 -29.82
C LEU A 339 -10.50 0.03 -30.11
N HIS A 340 -10.03 -0.62 -31.17
CA HIS A 340 -8.62 -0.67 -31.58
C HIS A 340 -8.41 0.14 -32.87
N LYS A 341 -8.34 1.46 -32.72
CA LYS A 341 -8.38 2.41 -33.86
C LYS A 341 -7.19 2.21 -34.81
N THR A 342 -5.99 2.04 -34.27
CA THR A 342 -4.76 1.86 -35.05
C THR A 342 -4.84 0.63 -35.96
N ASP A 343 -5.28 -0.50 -35.42
CA ASP A 343 -5.40 -1.78 -36.15
C ASP A 343 -6.41 -1.71 -37.30
N MET A 344 -7.39 -0.81 -37.20
CA MET A 344 -8.43 -0.60 -38.20
C MET A 344 -8.11 0.51 -39.20
N GLY A 345 -6.88 1.07 -39.18
CA GLY A 345 -6.48 2.20 -40.02
C GLY A 345 -7.18 3.51 -39.64
N GLY A 346 -7.68 3.60 -38.41
CA GLY A 346 -8.45 4.73 -37.89
C GLY A 346 -7.61 5.83 -37.26
N VAL A 347 -6.28 5.82 -37.40
CA VAL A 347 -5.36 6.82 -36.86
C VAL A 347 -4.34 7.21 -37.93
N GLU A 348 -4.23 8.51 -38.23
CA GLU A 348 -3.12 9.07 -39.00
C GLU A 348 -2.35 10.09 -38.16
N LEU A 349 -1.02 9.94 -38.16
CA LEU A 349 -0.08 10.80 -37.45
C LEU A 349 0.69 11.67 -38.44
N ASP A 350 1.39 12.68 -37.91
CA ASP A 350 2.33 13.55 -38.64
C ASP A 350 1.69 14.31 -39.81
N ILE A 351 0.43 14.74 -39.65
CA ILE A 351 -0.29 15.57 -40.62
C ILE A 351 0.30 16.98 -40.59
N LYS A 352 0.88 17.45 -41.69
CA LYS A 352 1.67 18.71 -41.74
C LYS A 352 0.95 19.89 -42.37
N SER A 353 -0.18 19.66 -43.03
CA SER A 353 -0.92 20.72 -43.72
C SER A 353 -2.43 20.48 -43.73
N SER A 354 -3.21 21.54 -43.98
CA SER A 354 -4.66 21.45 -44.12
C SER A 354 -5.05 20.46 -45.22
N ARG A 355 -4.36 20.51 -46.37
CA ARG A 355 -4.62 19.59 -47.48
C ARG A 355 -4.37 18.13 -47.09
N GLU A 356 -3.30 17.85 -46.37
CA GLU A 356 -3.03 16.51 -45.84
C GLU A 356 -4.13 16.07 -44.86
N ALA A 357 -4.65 16.97 -44.03
CA ALA A 357 -5.75 16.65 -43.12
C ALA A 357 -7.02 16.24 -43.87
N GLY A 358 -7.35 16.91 -44.97
CA GLY A 358 -8.48 16.51 -45.82
C GLY A 358 -8.30 15.13 -46.47
N ILE A 359 -7.08 14.80 -46.89
CA ILE A 359 -6.74 13.48 -47.44
C ILE A 359 -6.84 12.40 -46.35
N ALA A 360 -6.30 12.68 -45.16
CA ALA A 360 -6.34 11.78 -44.01
C ALA A 360 -7.79 11.51 -43.56
N PHE A 361 -8.66 12.53 -43.56
CA PHE A 361 -10.09 12.35 -43.26
C PHE A 361 -10.73 11.28 -44.16
N ASN A 362 -10.51 11.39 -45.48
CA ASN A 362 -11.05 10.44 -46.44
C ASN A 362 -10.48 9.03 -46.26
N ARG A 363 -9.19 8.90 -45.98
CA ARG A 363 -8.53 7.61 -45.73
C ARG A 363 -9.05 6.94 -44.47
N ILE A 364 -9.10 7.67 -43.35
CA ILE A 364 -9.60 7.18 -42.06
C ILE A 364 -11.05 6.72 -42.20
N THR A 365 -11.91 7.54 -42.81
CA THR A 365 -13.34 7.20 -42.98
C THR A 365 -13.55 6.02 -43.94
N ALA A 366 -12.77 5.94 -45.03
CA ALA A 366 -12.82 4.80 -45.96
C ALA A 366 -12.34 3.50 -45.30
N ALA A 367 -11.22 3.54 -44.56
CA ALA A 367 -10.70 2.39 -43.82
C ALA A 367 -11.71 1.89 -42.77
N ALA A 368 -12.30 2.81 -42.01
CA ALA A 368 -13.27 2.47 -40.98
C ALA A 368 -14.56 1.86 -41.57
N ARG A 369 -15.09 2.41 -42.67
CA ARG A 369 -16.26 1.83 -43.37
C ARG A 369 -15.98 0.46 -43.98
N LYS A 370 -14.75 0.24 -44.47
CA LYS A 370 -14.33 -1.05 -45.02
C LYS A 370 -14.19 -2.12 -43.94
N ASN A 371 -13.58 -1.77 -42.81
CA ASN A 371 -13.22 -2.73 -41.76
C ASN A 371 -14.35 -2.94 -40.73
N CYS A 372 -15.23 -1.95 -40.54
CA CYS A 372 -16.43 -2.03 -39.69
C CYS A 372 -17.64 -1.33 -40.35
N PRO A 373 -18.35 -1.99 -41.28
CA PRO A 373 -19.47 -1.38 -42.02
C PRO A 373 -20.63 -0.92 -41.12
N GLU A 374 -20.88 -1.67 -40.04
CA GLU A 374 -21.98 -1.42 -39.10
C GLU A 374 -21.63 -0.43 -37.98
N ALA A 375 -20.39 0.09 -37.93
CA ALA A 375 -19.96 0.99 -36.87
C ALA A 375 -20.62 2.36 -37.00
N LYS A 376 -21.06 2.93 -35.88
CA LYS A 376 -21.54 4.31 -35.83
C LYS A 376 -20.36 5.27 -35.87
N PHE A 377 -20.38 6.18 -36.84
CA PHE A 377 -19.33 7.18 -37.02
C PHE A 377 -19.74 8.52 -36.41
N GLY A 378 -18.95 9.00 -35.45
CA GLY A 378 -19.11 10.31 -34.82
C GLY A 378 -18.22 11.40 -35.43
N GLY A 379 -17.55 11.13 -36.56
CA GLY A 379 -16.60 12.02 -37.20
C GLY A 379 -15.13 11.63 -36.97
N VAL A 380 -14.22 12.57 -37.20
CA VAL A 380 -12.77 12.42 -36.98
C VAL A 380 -12.31 13.47 -35.98
N LEU A 381 -11.67 12.98 -34.91
CA LEU A 381 -11.10 13.78 -33.85
C LEU A 381 -9.70 14.25 -34.27
N ILE A 382 -9.46 15.55 -34.21
CA ILE A 382 -8.21 16.19 -34.63
C ILE A 382 -7.54 16.81 -33.41
N GLU A 383 -6.28 16.47 -33.20
CA GLU A 383 -5.47 16.93 -32.07
C GLU A 383 -4.13 17.45 -32.58
N ARG A 384 -3.51 18.35 -31.82
CA ARG A 384 -2.10 18.63 -32.05
C ARG A 384 -1.28 17.39 -31.70
N GLN A 385 -0.32 17.02 -32.54
CA GLN A 385 0.61 15.94 -32.21
C GLN A 385 1.51 16.37 -31.06
N ILE A 386 1.43 15.64 -29.95
CA ILE A 386 2.23 15.88 -28.76
C ILE A 386 3.27 14.78 -28.66
N THR A 387 4.54 15.16 -28.64
CA THR A 387 5.66 14.26 -28.36
C THR A 387 6.26 14.67 -27.03
N LYS A 388 6.28 13.75 -26.07
CA LYS A 388 6.98 13.92 -24.80
C LYS A 388 7.98 12.81 -24.61
N LYS A 389 8.91 13.02 -23.68
CA LYS A 389 10.06 12.15 -23.46
C LYS A 389 9.69 10.72 -23.05
N TYR A 390 8.65 10.57 -22.23
CA TYR A 390 8.23 9.27 -21.72
C TYR A 390 6.74 9.04 -21.93
N GLU A 391 6.36 7.79 -22.13
CA GLU A 391 4.98 7.33 -22.18
C GLU A 391 4.72 6.40 -20.99
N LEU A 392 3.63 6.66 -20.28
CA LEU A 392 3.20 5.90 -19.11
C LEU A 392 1.85 5.23 -19.37
N LEU A 393 1.68 4.05 -18.80
CA LEU A 393 0.41 3.34 -18.71
C LEU A 393 -0.23 3.68 -17.36
N ILE A 394 -1.48 4.16 -17.37
CA ILE A 394 -2.28 4.32 -16.15
C ILE A 394 -3.64 3.69 -16.41
N GLY A 395 -3.90 2.56 -15.76
CA GLY A 395 -5.13 1.81 -15.99
C GLY A 395 -5.80 1.39 -14.70
N CYS A 396 -7.06 0.99 -14.80
CA CYS A 396 -7.75 0.24 -13.78
C CYS A 396 -8.65 -0.80 -14.41
N LYS A 397 -8.66 -2.01 -13.84
CA LYS A 397 -9.58 -3.07 -14.22
C LYS A 397 -10.20 -3.67 -12.97
N LYS A 398 -11.50 -3.97 -13.02
CA LYS A 398 -12.15 -4.72 -11.95
C LYS A 398 -11.72 -6.18 -11.94
N ASP A 399 -11.01 -6.56 -10.88
CA ASP A 399 -10.78 -7.94 -10.49
C ASP A 399 -12.05 -8.51 -9.83
N PRO A 400 -12.42 -9.78 -10.12
CA PRO A 400 -13.64 -10.39 -9.59
C PRO A 400 -13.64 -10.60 -8.06
N ILE A 401 -12.47 -10.59 -7.41
CA ILE A 401 -12.31 -10.83 -5.98
C ILE A 401 -12.06 -9.52 -5.23
N PHE A 402 -11.16 -8.69 -5.73
CA PHE A 402 -10.70 -7.47 -5.05
C PHE A 402 -11.37 -6.17 -5.54
N GLY A 403 -12.20 -6.25 -6.58
CA GLY A 403 -12.78 -5.06 -7.20
C GLY A 403 -11.75 -4.30 -8.04
N PRO A 404 -11.81 -2.96 -8.13
CA PRO A 404 -10.91 -2.22 -9.00
C PRO A 404 -9.45 -2.35 -8.56
N ALA A 405 -8.57 -2.71 -9.50
CA ALA A 405 -7.13 -2.74 -9.35
C ALA A 405 -6.49 -1.75 -10.32
N ILE A 406 -5.69 -0.83 -9.79
CA ILE A 406 -4.99 0.21 -10.55
C ILE A 406 -3.65 -0.34 -11.00
N VAL A 407 -3.30 -0.15 -12.27
CA VAL A 407 -2.00 -0.47 -12.85
C VAL A 407 -1.28 0.81 -13.25
N PHE A 408 0.02 0.85 -12.97
CA PHE A 408 0.93 1.89 -13.43
C PHE A 408 2.16 1.24 -14.04
N GLY A 409 2.68 1.78 -15.14
CA GLY A 409 3.85 1.22 -15.79
C GLY A 409 4.40 2.09 -16.90
N MET A 410 5.40 1.55 -17.58
CA MET A 410 5.80 2.05 -18.90
C MET A 410 4.61 1.89 -19.85
N GLY A 411 4.35 2.90 -20.69
CA GLY A 411 3.30 2.93 -21.71
C GLY A 411 3.82 2.71 -23.14
N GLY A 412 2.93 2.84 -24.11
CA GLY A 412 3.24 2.72 -25.54
C GLY A 412 3.03 1.31 -26.10
N VAL A 413 3.62 1.02 -27.27
CA VAL A 413 3.45 -0.28 -27.95
C VAL A 413 4.26 -1.41 -27.31
N ALA A 414 5.27 -1.09 -26.49
CA ALA A 414 6.19 -2.08 -25.95
C ALA A 414 5.79 -2.64 -24.56
N VAL A 415 4.60 -2.28 -24.05
CA VAL A 415 4.11 -2.65 -22.71
C VAL A 415 4.03 -4.16 -22.52
N GLU A 416 3.54 -4.89 -23.52
CA GLU A 416 3.37 -6.35 -23.46
C GLU A 416 4.71 -7.10 -23.39
N ILE A 417 5.77 -6.51 -23.94
CA ILE A 417 7.10 -7.11 -24.06
C ILE A 417 7.91 -6.91 -22.77
N PHE A 418 7.94 -5.68 -22.24
CA PHE A 418 8.80 -5.36 -21.09
C PHE A 418 8.18 -5.72 -19.73
N LYS A 419 6.85 -5.88 -19.68
CA LYS A 419 6.06 -6.18 -18.46
C LYS A 419 6.44 -5.28 -17.28
N ASP A 420 6.77 -4.02 -17.55
CA ASP A 420 7.16 -3.05 -16.54
C ASP A 420 5.93 -2.37 -15.93
N ILE A 421 5.21 -3.14 -15.11
CA ILE A 421 3.97 -2.71 -14.48
C ILE A 421 4.00 -3.00 -12.98
N ASN A 422 3.26 -2.19 -12.23
CA ASN A 422 2.99 -2.41 -10.82
C ASN A 422 1.51 -2.19 -10.53
N VAL A 423 0.97 -2.93 -9.57
CA VAL A 423 -0.47 -2.96 -9.27
C VAL A 423 -0.74 -2.43 -7.86
N GLY A 424 -1.76 -1.60 -7.73
CA GLY A 424 -2.25 -1.02 -6.49
C GLY A 424 -3.76 -1.15 -6.34
N LEU A 425 -4.24 -0.96 -5.11
CA LEU A 425 -5.68 -0.97 -4.80
C LEU A 425 -6.13 0.43 -4.35
N PRO A 426 -7.24 0.97 -4.89
CA PRO A 426 -7.83 2.18 -4.35
C PRO A 426 -8.39 1.94 -2.93
N PRO A 427 -8.43 2.97 -2.07
CA PRO A 427 -7.92 4.33 -2.31
C PRO A 427 -6.39 4.41 -2.26
N LEU A 428 -5.82 5.35 -3.02
CA LEU A 428 -4.40 5.70 -2.97
C LEU A 428 -4.21 7.04 -2.24
N ASN A 429 -3.14 7.15 -1.45
CA ASN A 429 -2.58 8.40 -0.95
C ASN A 429 -1.23 8.66 -1.66
N MET A 430 -0.58 9.78 -1.37
CA MET A 430 0.68 10.15 -2.04
C MET A 430 1.80 9.11 -1.83
N SER A 431 1.94 8.57 -0.61
CA SER A 431 2.94 7.53 -0.30
C SER A 431 2.70 6.25 -1.11
N LEU A 432 1.45 5.79 -1.20
CA LEU A 432 1.09 4.59 -1.97
C LEU A 432 1.24 4.80 -3.47
N ALA A 433 0.88 5.98 -3.98
CA ALA A 433 1.10 6.35 -5.36
C ALA A 433 2.61 6.35 -5.69
N MET A 434 3.45 6.88 -4.79
CA MET A 434 4.90 6.83 -4.95
C MET A 434 5.42 5.39 -5.00
N ARG A 435 4.94 4.50 -4.12
CA ARG A 435 5.33 3.07 -4.17
C ARG A 435 4.90 2.39 -5.45
N LEU A 436 3.72 2.75 -5.98
CA LEU A 436 3.24 2.24 -7.24
C LEU A 436 4.23 2.60 -8.37
N ILE A 437 4.69 3.87 -8.39
CA ILE A 437 5.70 4.36 -9.34
C ILE A 437 7.05 3.66 -9.13
N GLU A 438 7.58 3.64 -7.91
CA GLU A 438 8.89 3.08 -7.59
C GLU A 438 9.04 1.59 -7.91
N GLY A 439 7.92 0.84 -7.88
CA GLY A 439 7.92 -0.57 -8.23
C GLY A 439 8.09 -0.87 -9.71
N THR A 440 8.28 0.15 -10.55
CA THR A 440 8.55 0.04 -11.98
C THR A 440 10.03 0.28 -12.30
N LYS A 441 10.52 -0.27 -13.40
CA LYS A 441 11.86 -0.02 -13.96
C LYS A 441 11.95 1.40 -14.52
N ILE A 442 10.90 1.89 -15.17
CA ILE A 442 10.83 3.25 -15.74
C ILE A 442 11.05 4.34 -14.69
N TYR A 443 10.73 4.08 -13.42
CA TYR A 443 11.04 5.01 -12.32
C TYR A 443 12.49 5.50 -12.30
N LYS A 444 13.45 4.65 -12.67
CA LYS A 444 14.87 5.04 -12.77
C LYS A 444 15.09 6.15 -13.82
N LEU A 445 14.35 6.09 -14.92
CA LEU A 445 14.39 7.11 -15.98
C LEU A 445 13.59 8.36 -15.60
N LEU A 446 12.47 8.20 -14.90
CA LEU A 446 11.66 9.33 -14.42
C LEU A 446 12.43 10.22 -13.43
N LYS A 447 13.39 9.66 -12.67
CA LYS A 447 14.30 10.43 -11.80
C LYS A 447 15.36 11.24 -12.55
N GLY A 448 15.53 11.03 -13.84
CA GLY A 448 16.65 11.54 -14.61
C GLY A 448 17.81 10.55 -14.69
N TYR A 449 18.56 10.61 -15.79
CA TYR A 449 19.66 9.69 -16.07
C TYR A 449 20.71 10.37 -16.96
N ARG A 450 22.00 10.22 -16.65
CA ARG A 450 23.15 10.73 -17.43
C ARG A 450 22.96 12.17 -17.94
N GLY A 451 22.67 13.11 -17.04
CA GLY A 451 22.50 14.53 -17.38
C GLY A 451 21.15 14.90 -17.99
N MET A 452 20.28 13.92 -18.27
CA MET A 452 18.91 14.21 -18.70
C MET A 452 18.02 14.55 -17.49
N PRO A 453 17.19 15.60 -17.57
CA PRO A 453 16.27 15.95 -16.49
C PRO A 453 15.23 14.84 -16.27
N GLY A 454 14.83 14.69 -15.02
CA GLY A 454 13.69 13.86 -14.63
C GLY A 454 12.36 14.58 -14.86
N VAL A 455 11.27 13.89 -14.56
CA VAL A 455 9.91 14.46 -14.57
C VAL A 455 9.51 14.88 -13.16
N ASP A 456 8.46 15.69 -13.04
CA ASP A 456 7.83 15.95 -11.74
C ASP A 456 7.09 14.69 -11.23
N ILE A 457 7.78 13.90 -10.42
CA ILE A 457 7.23 12.68 -9.80
C ILE A 457 6.07 13.03 -8.86
N GLY A 458 6.10 14.19 -8.20
CA GLY A 458 5.01 14.65 -7.33
C GLY A 458 3.72 14.88 -8.12
N ALA A 459 3.82 15.43 -9.32
CA ALA A 459 2.68 15.57 -10.23
C ALA A 459 2.09 14.21 -10.64
N ILE A 460 2.93 13.19 -10.90
CA ILE A 460 2.47 11.83 -11.22
C ILE A 460 1.80 11.18 -10.00
N GLN A 461 2.34 11.35 -8.79
CA GLN A 461 1.71 10.87 -7.56
C GLN A 461 0.31 11.49 -7.39
N PHE A 462 0.18 12.79 -7.62
CA PHE A 462 -1.09 13.49 -7.48
C PHE A 462 -2.09 13.11 -8.59
N LEU A 463 -1.60 12.81 -9.79
CA LEU A 463 -2.39 12.25 -10.87
C LEU A 463 -2.96 10.87 -10.51
N LEU A 464 -2.13 9.96 -10.01
CA LEU A 464 -2.56 8.64 -9.54
C LEU A 464 -3.55 8.71 -8.37
N TYR A 465 -3.35 9.68 -7.47
CA TYR A 465 -4.31 10.00 -6.42
C TYR A 465 -5.68 10.39 -7.00
N LYS A 466 -5.74 11.33 -7.95
CA LYS A 466 -6.98 11.74 -8.63
C LYS A 466 -7.64 10.58 -9.36
N PHE A 467 -6.85 9.78 -10.06
CA PHE A 467 -7.30 8.59 -10.78
C PHE A 467 -7.91 7.55 -9.84
N ALA A 468 -7.29 7.31 -8.67
CA ALA A 468 -7.85 6.40 -7.67
C ALA A 468 -9.19 6.89 -7.11
N TYR A 469 -9.36 8.21 -6.94
CA TYR A 469 -10.64 8.80 -6.54
C TYR A 469 -11.71 8.67 -7.64
N LEU A 470 -11.34 8.86 -8.90
CA LEU A 470 -12.24 8.66 -10.04
C LEU A 470 -12.79 7.23 -10.02
N VAL A 471 -11.91 6.24 -9.96
CA VAL A 471 -12.30 4.83 -9.93
C VAL A 471 -13.14 4.48 -8.69
N ALA A 472 -12.83 5.07 -7.53
CA ALA A 472 -13.58 4.85 -6.30
C ALA A 472 -15.00 5.46 -6.32
N ASP A 473 -15.18 6.60 -6.99
CA ASP A 473 -16.46 7.30 -7.02
C ASP A 473 -17.46 6.68 -8.02
N PHE A 474 -16.98 5.93 -9.02
CA PHE A 474 -17.77 5.37 -10.12
C PHE A 474 -17.71 3.83 -10.16
N PRO A 475 -18.52 3.12 -9.35
CA PRO A 475 -18.64 1.67 -9.41
C PRO A 475 -19.02 1.16 -10.80
N GLU A 476 -19.59 1.98 -11.68
CA GLU A 476 -19.95 1.64 -13.04
C GLU A 476 -18.74 1.39 -13.94
N ILE A 477 -17.56 1.92 -13.63
CA ILE A 477 -16.36 1.73 -14.45
C ILE A 477 -15.85 0.29 -14.29
N LYS A 478 -15.92 -0.52 -15.33
CA LYS A 478 -15.34 -1.88 -15.38
C LYS A 478 -13.84 -1.84 -15.68
N GLU A 479 -13.47 -1.01 -16.64
CA GLU A 479 -12.12 -0.85 -17.13
C GLU A 479 -11.90 0.60 -17.55
N ILE A 480 -10.75 1.15 -17.22
CA ILE A 480 -10.28 2.43 -17.73
C ILE A 480 -8.79 2.27 -18.07
N ASP A 481 -8.40 2.69 -19.26
CA ASP A 481 -7.04 2.58 -19.75
C ASP A 481 -6.59 3.91 -20.32
N ILE A 482 -5.52 4.48 -19.77
CA ILE A 482 -4.84 5.67 -20.26
C ILE A 482 -3.51 5.19 -20.83
N ASN A 483 -3.44 5.05 -22.15
CA ASN A 483 -2.26 4.57 -22.84
C ASN A 483 -2.11 5.21 -24.23
N PRO A 484 -1.17 6.16 -24.42
CA PRO A 484 -0.19 6.63 -23.44
C PRO A 484 -0.68 7.87 -22.65
N PHE A 485 -0.22 7.96 -21.40
CA PHE A 485 -0.03 9.23 -20.70
C PHE A 485 1.39 9.73 -21.00
N ALA A 486 1.50 10.75 -21.86
CA ALA A 486 2.79 11.31 -22.27
C ALA A 486 3.29 12.30 -21.21
N VAL A 487 4.57 12.24 -20.81
CA VAL A 487 5.15 13.07 -19.74
C VAL A 487 6.62 13.45 -19.99
N ASP A 488 6.98 14.65 -19.58
CA ASP A 488 8.34 15.19 -19.55
C ASP A 488 8.49 16.16 -18.36
N GLU A 489 9.57 16.94 -18.31
CA GLU A 489 9.84 17.96 -17.28
C GLU A 489 8.79 19.09 -17.24
N ASN A 490 8.03 19.30 -18.32
CA ASN A 490 7.00 20.34 -18.44
C ASN A 490 5.59 19.82 -18.06
N GLY A 491 5.51 18.58 -17.56
CA GLY A 491 4.27 17.95 -17.12
C GLY A 491 3.76 16.90 -18.10
N GLY A 492 2.60 16.32 -17.78
CA GLY A 492 2.04 15.20 -18.53
C GLY A 492 0.62 15.44 -19.04
N ILE A 493 0.24 14.68 -20.06
CA ILE A 493 -1.04 14.80 -20.75
C ILE A 493 -1.51 13.44 -21.29
N VAL A 494 -2.81 13.20 -21.20
CA VAL A 494 -3.48 12.02 -21.77
C VAL A 494 -3.57 12.17 -23.28
N LEU A 495 -2.98 11.25 -24.03
CA LEU A 495 -3.08 11.20 -25.50
C LEU A 495 -4.24 10.30 -25.95
N ASP A 496 -4.43 9.16 -25.31
CA ASP A 496 -5.56 8.26 -25.55
C ASP A 496 -6.12 7.72 -24.24
N ALA A 497 -7.44 7.51 -24.23
CA ALA A 497 -8.17 6.99 -23.09
C ALA A 497 -9.34 6.13 -23.55
N LYS A 498 -9.47 4.97 -22.91
CA LYS A 498 -10.57 4.03 -23.11
C LYS A 498 -11.28 3.80 -21.79
N VAL A 499 -12.62 3.83 -21.79
CA VAL A 499 -13.43 3.54 -20.61
C VAL A 499 -14.56 2.58 -21.00
N ILE A 500 -14.66 1.48 -20.26
CA ILE A 500 -15.71 0.48 -20.39
C ILE A 500 -16.50 0.45 -19.09
N LEU A 501 -17.82 0.50 -19.22
CA LEU A 501 -18.79 0.40 -18.14
C LEU A 501 -19.21 -1.05 -17.86
N ASP A 502 -19.63 -1.29 -16.64
CA ASP A 502 -20.03 -2.59 -16.13
C ASP A 502 -21.54 -2.77 -16.21
N LYS A 503 -21.97 -3.52 -17.22
CA LYS A 503 -23.38 -3.84 -17.47
C LYS A 503 -24.11 -4.39 -16.24
N LYS A 504 -23.44 -5.22 -15.42
CA LYS A 504 -24.07 -5.87 -14.26
C LYS A 504 -24.36 -4.91 -13.10
N ILE A 505 -23.64 -3.80 -13.07
CA ILE A 505 -23.70 -2.78 -12.03
C ILE A 505 -24.67 -1.67 -12.41
N ALA A 506 -24.72 -1.31 -13.69
CA ALA A 506 -25.58 -0.26 -14.23
C ALA A 506 -27.08 -0.41 -13.87
N GLU A 507 -27.53 -1.64 -13.62
CA GLU A 507 -28.93 -1.99 -13.34
C GLU A 507 -29.23 -2.17 -11.83
N LYS A 508 -28.25 -1.98 -10.94
CA LYS A 508 -28.40 -2.26 -9.50
C LYS A 508 -28.12 -1.04 -8.64
N GLU A 509 -28.89 -0.89 -7.57
CA GLU A 509 -28.53 0.04 -6.50
C GLU A 509 -27.33 -0.51 -5.72
N ILE A 510 -26.22 0.22 -5.77
CA ILE A 510 -24.97 -0.18 -5.12
C ILE A 510 -24.77 0.63 -3.85
N LYS A 511 -24.56 -0.08 -2.74
CA LYS A 511 -24.13 0.55 -1.49
C LYS A 511 -22.83 1.33 -1.74
N PRO A 512 -22.71 2.60 -1.32
CA PRO A 512 -21.52 3.40 -1.57
C PRO A 512 -20.23 2.65 -1.25
N TYR A 513 -19.30 2.64 -2.21
CA TYR A 513 -17.99 1.99 -2.10
C TYR A 513 -18.00 0.48 -1.80
N SER A 514 -19.12 -0.23 -1.95
CA SER A 514 -19.17 -1.69 -1.72
C SER A 514 -18.37 -2.49 -2.76
N HIS A 515 -18.07 -1.87 -3.91
CA HIS A 515 -17.21 -2.41 -4.96
C HIS A 515 -15.71 -2.32 -4.61
N LEU A 516 -15.33 -1.59 -3.55
CA LEU A 516 -13.96 -1.49 -3.08
C LEU A 516 -13.68 -2.51 -1.98
N VAL A 517 -12.52 -3.13 -2.06
CA VAL A 517 -12.02 -4.05 -1.01
C VAL A 517 -11.45 -3.31 0.19
N ILE A 518 -11.11 -2.02 0.05
CA ILE A 518 -10.68 -1.14 1.14
C ILE A 518 -11.58 0.09 1.15
N SER A 519 -12.16 0.39 2.31
CA SER A 519 -12.99 1.57 2.47
C SER A 519 -12.22 2.87 2.28
N PRO A 520 -12.75 3.82 1.48
CA PRO A 520 -12.21 5.15 1.38
C PRO A 520 -12.54 5.99 2.62
N TYR A 521 -11.96 7.18 2.67
CA TYR A 521 -12.28 8.16 3.71
C TYR A 521 -13.76 8.56 3.65
N PRO A 522 -14.56 8.36 4.72
CA PRO A 522 -16.00 8.56 4.69
C PRO A 522 -16.38 10.04 4.83
N LYS A 523 -16.30 10.78 3.73
CA LYS A 523 -16.56 12.23 3.65
C LYS A 523 -17.98 12.60 4.06
N GLU A 524 -18.93 11.67 3.97
CA GLU A 524 -20.33 11.82 4.36
C GLU A 524 -20.51 12.10 5.87
N TYR A 525 -19.52 11.77 6.71
CA TYR A 525 -19.53 12.03 8.15
C TYR A 525 -18.85 13.34 8.54
N ILE A 526 -18.65 14.25 7.58
CA ILE A 526 -18.18 15.61 7.87
C ILE A 526 -19.38 16.48 8.25
N GLY A 527 -19.30 17.12 9.40
CA GLY A 527 -20.33 18.04 9.89
C GLY A 527 -19.72 19.21 10.66
N ARG A 528 -20.56 20.19 11.03
CA ARG A 528 -20.17 21.32 11.87
C ARG A 528 -21.00 21.35 13.14
N PHE A 529 -20.39 21.80 14.23
CA PHE A 529 -21.06 21.98 15.51
C PHE A 529 -20.65 23.31 16.13
N LYS A 530 -21.65 24.14 16.50
CA LYS A 530 -21.42 25.38 17.24
C LYS A 530 -21.35 25.06 18.74
N MET A 531 -20.20 25.32 19.33
CA MET A 531 -19.93 25.15 20.76
C MET A 531 -20.61 26.27 21.56
N LYS A 532 -20.77 26.05 22.88
CA LYS A 532 -21.41 27.04 23.77
C LYS A 532 -20.68 28.38 23.82
N ASN A 533 -19.35 28.38 23.71
CA ASN A 533 -18.53 29.59 23.60
C ASN A 533 -18.59 30.29 22.22
N GLY A 534 -19.49 29.87 21.33
CA GLY A 534 -19.68 30.45 20.00
C GLY A 534 -18.71 29.95 18.93
N LYS A 535 -17.60 29.27 19.29
CA LYS A 535 -16.66 28.67 18.32
C LYS A 535 -17.33 27.53 17.55
N THR A 536 -16.89 27.29 16.32
CA THR A 536 -17.39 26.18 15.50
C THR A 536 -16.33 25.08 15.44
N ALA A 537 -16.72 23.85 15.78
CA ALA A 537 -15.94 22.64 15.58
C ALA A 537 -16.36 21.93 14.28
N LEU A 538 -15.39 21.56 13.46
CA LEU A 538 -15.55 20.63 12.34
C LEU A 538 -15.50 19.21 12.89
N LEU A 539 -16.61 18.50 12.84
CA LEU A 539 -16.67 17.08 13.14
C LEU A 539 -16.32 16.32 11.85
N ARG A 540 -15.33 15.43 11.91
CA ARG A 540 -14.94 14.63 10.74
C ARG A 540 -14.29 13.32 11.17
N PRO A 541 -14.28 12.29 10.31
CA PRO A 541 -13.45 11.11 10.56
C PRO A 541 -11.97 11.47 10.66
N ILE A 542 -11.26 10.78 11.55
CA ILE A 542 -9.81 10.87 11.70
C ILE A 542 -9.11 10.35 10.44
N ARG A 543 -7.94 10.90 10.13
CA ARG A 543 -7.06 10.49 9.03
C ARG A 543 -5.71 10.06 9.58
N PRO A 544 -4.96 9.22 8.85
CA PRO A 544 -3.58 8.91 9.18
C PRO A 544 -2.72 10.16 9.45
N GLU A 545 -2.89 11.20 8.62
CA GLU A 545 -2.15 12.48 8.72
C GLU A 545 -2.41 13.29 10.00
N ASP A 546 -3.44 12.92 10.79
CA ASP A 546 -3.83 13.64 12.00
C ASP A 546 -2.99 13.29 13.23
N GLU A 547 -1.96 12.43 13.07
CA GLU A 547 -1.08 12.03 14.18
C GLU A 547 -0.61 13.21 15.05
N PRO A 548 -0.10 14.33 14.50
CA PRO A 548 0.32 15.48 15.30
C PRO A 548 -0.82 16.13 16.09
N LEU A 549 -2.03 16.17 15.52
CA LEU A 549 -3.21 16.77 16.16
C LEU A 549 -3.75 15.88 17.28
N GLU A 550 -3.73 14.56 17.10
CA GLU A 550 -4.09 13.58 18.14
C GLU A 550 -3.08 13.65 19.30
N ALA A 551 -1.79 13.74 19.01
CA ALA A 551 -0.76 13.92 20.03
C ALA A 551 -0.97 15.22 20.83
N ALA A 552 -1.30 16.32 20.14
CA ALA A 552 -1.61 17.60 20.77
C ALA A 552 -2.85 17.51 21.67
N LEU A 553 -3.91 16.79 21.25
CA LEU A 553 -5.09 16.54 22.07
C LEU A 553 -4.74 15.77 23.35
N ILE A 554 -3.99 14.67 23.24
CA ILE A 554 -3.60 13.85 24.41
C ILE A 554 -2.81 14.67 25.43
N LYS A 555 -1.95 15.59 24.95
CA LYS A 555 -1.19 16.51 25.82
C LYS A 555 -2.07 17.49 26.60
N THR A 556 -3.32 17.72 26.17
CA THR A 556 -4.28 18.56 26.93
C THR A 556 -4.97 17.82 28.07
N PHE A 557 -4.80 16.51 28.19
CA PHE A 557 -5.45 15.71 29.23
C PHE A 557 -4.68 15.77 30.55
N SER A 558 -5.37 16.16 31.62
CA SER A 558 -4.92 15.99 33.00
C SER A 558 -4.74 14.52 33.36
N LYS A 559 -4.07 14.25 34.49
CA LYS A 559 -3.91 12.89 35.02
C LYS A 559 -5.25 12.18 35.22
N GLU A 560 -6.29 12.93 35.57
CA GLU A 560 -7.64 12.39 35.72
C GLU A 560 -8.24 12.00 34.36
N THR A 561 -8.22 12.90 33.38
CA THR A 561 -8.71 12.61 32.01
C THR A 561 -7.95 11.42 31.39
N GLN A 562 -6.63 11.36 31.58
CA GLN A 562 -5.83 10.21 31.13
C GLN A 562 -6.26 8.92 31.82
N ARG A 563 -6.38 8.92 33.16
CA ARG A 563 -6.84 7.76 33.93
C ARG A 563 -8.18 7.28 33.42
N GLN A 564 -9.14 8.18 33.26
CA GLN A 564 -10.49 7.87 32.79
C GLN A 564 -10.51 7.32 31.36
N ARG A 565 -9.69 7.84 30.46
CA ARG A 565 -9.69 7.45 29.04
C ARG A 565 -8.89 6.19 28.74
N PHE A 566 -7.72 6.02 29.36
CA PHE A 566 -6.77 4.96 29.04
C PHE A 566 -6.71 3.86 30.10
N PHE A 567 -7.56 3.94 31.14
CA PHE A 567 -7.53 3.04 32.30
C PHE A 567 -6.16 2.98 32.99
N GLY A 568 -5.42 4.09 32.90
CA GLY A 568 -4.04 4.21 33.37
C GLY A 568 -3.45 5.57 32.98
N GLN A 569 -2.21 5.82 33.38
CA GLN A 569 -1.46 7.01 32.96
C GLN A 569 -0.61 6.68 31.74
N ILE A 570 -0.59 7.59 30.76
CA ILE A 570 0.33 7.48 29.63
C ILE A 570 1.64 8.10 30.07
N LYS A 571 2.70 7.28 30.11
CA LYS A 571 4.06 7.78 30.40
C LYS A 571 4.65 8.50 29.19
N ASP A 572 4.52 7.90 28.01
CA ASP A 572 5.08 8.40 26.76
C ASP A 572 4.06 8.31 25.62
N ILE A 573 3.96 9.37 24.81
CA ILE A 573 3.16 9.37 23.58
C ILE A 573 4.08 8.93 22.44
N THR A 574 3.99 7.67 22.04
CA THR A 574 4.86 7.09 20.98
C THR A 574 4.20 7.19 19.60
N HIS A 575 5.02 7.20 18.55
CA HIS A 575 4.54 7.12 17.16
C HIS A 575 3.66 5.87 16.94
N GLU A 576 4.11 4.70 17.40
CA GLU A 576 3.34 3.44 17.29
C GLU A 576 1.96 3.53 17.95
N MET A 577 1.85 4.23 19.08
CA MET A 577 0.59 4.47 19.75
C MET A 577 -0.32 5.40 18.92
N LEU A 578 0.21 6.53 18.44
CA LEU A 578 -0.57 7.49 17.66
C LEU A 578 -1.07 6.90 16.35
N VAL A 579 -0.24 6.12 15.66
CA VAL A 579 -0.61 5.40 14.45
C VAL A 579 -1.79 4.45 14.68
N ARG A 580 -1.83 3.75 15.84
CA ARG A 580 -3.00 2.92 16.20
C ARG A 580 -4.27 3.74 16.34
N TYR A 581 -4.16 4.99 16.79
CA TYR A 581 -5.28 5.91 16.97
C TYR A 581 -5.72 6.60 15.68
N THR A 582 -4.80 6.92 14.76
CA THR A 582 -5.11 7.72 13.56
C THR A 582 -5.30 6.88 12.30
N GLN A 583 -4.59 5.76 12.18
CA GLN A 583 -4.75 4.83 11.07
C GLN A 583 -5.78 3.78 11.44
N ILE A 584 -7.07 4.07 11.24
CA ILE A 584 -8.15 3.13 11.54
C ILE A 584 -8.64 2.42 10.27
N ASP A 585 -9.19 1.21 10.43
CA ASP A 585 -9.97 0.57 9.36
C ASP A 585 -11.41 1.05 9.43
N TYR A 586 -11.82 1.90 8.48
CA TYR A 586 -13.16 2.47 8.48
C TYR A 586 -14.30 1.44 8.43
N ASP A 587 -14.06 0.17 8.05
CA ASP A 587 -15.12 -0.86 8.11
C ASP A 587 -15.40 -1.36 9.52
N ARG A 588 -14.38 -1.42 10.38
CA ARG A 588 -14.47 -1.95 11.75
C ARG A 588 -14.46 -0.86 12.80
N GLU A 589 -13.72 0.19 12.54
CA GLU A 589 -13.44 1.26 13.47
C GLU A 589 -13.95 2.59 12.88
N MET A 590 -14.47 3.44 13.74
CA MET A 590 -14.76 4.83 13.40
C MET A 590 -14.25 5.72 14.51
N ALA A 591 -13.52 6.78 14.15
CA ALA A 591 -13.12 7.82 15.08
C ALA A 591 -13.50 9.17 14.49
N ILE A 592 -14.33 9.92 15.21
CA ILE A 592 -14.77 11.27 14.85
C ILE A 592 -14.04 12.26 15.73
N VAL A 593 -13.26 13.13 15.11
CA VAL A 593 -12.51 14.22 15.76
C VAL A 593 -13.31 15.51 15.67
N ALA A 594 -13.22 16.33 16.71
CA ALA A 594 -13.69 17.71 16.73
C ALA A 594 -12.51 18.65 16.47
N GLU A 595 -12.32 19.07 15.22
CA GLU A 595 -11.28 20.02 14.82
C GLU A 595 -11.77 21.46 15.02
N ILE A 596 -10.99 22.28 15.71
CA ILE A 596 -11.22 23.71 15.88
C ILE A 596 -10.02 24.49 15.33
N THR A 597 -10.25 25.76 15.01
CA THR A 597 -9.17 26.70 14.66
C THR A 597 -9.00 27.71 15.77
N GLU A 598 -7.79 27.83 16.31
CA GLU A 598 -7.41 28.84 17.30
C GLU A 598 -6.13 29.54 16.85
N LYS A 599 -6.15 30.88 16.76
CA LYS A 599 -4.99 31.69 16.32
C LYS A 599 -4.40 31.25 14.96
N GLY A 600 -5.26 30.78 14.05
CA GLY A 600 -4.85 30.29 12.72
C GLY A 600 -4.38 28.82 12.70
N GLU A 601 -4.22 28.18 13.86
CA GLU A 601 -3.79 26.78 13.96
C GLU A 601 -4.96 25.83 14.19
N LYS A 602 -4.89 24.66 13.55
CA LYS A 602 -5.86 23.57 13.76
C LYS A 602 -5.52 22.80 15.03
N LYS A 603 -6.53 22.48 15.83
CA LYS A 603 -6.40 21.65 17.04
C LYS A 603 -7.57 20.69 17.14
N PHE A 604 -7.33 19.53 17.74
CA PHE A 604 -8.42 18.67 18.17
C PHE A 604 -8.88 19.07 19.56
N ALA A 605 -10.18 19.31 19.70
CA ALA A 605 -10.85 19.60 20.96
C ALA A 605 -11.42 18.33 21.62
N GLY A 606 -11.59 17.26 20.87
CA GLY A 606 -12.07 15.97 21.36
C GLY A 606 -12.17 14.93 20.27
N VAL A 607 -12.34 13.67 20.67
CA VAL A 607 -12.47 12.51 19.79
C VAL A 607 -13.47 11.53 20.38
N SER A 608 -14.30 10.94 19.53
CA SER A 608 -15.12 9.78 19.87
C SER A 608 -14.81 8.61 18.96
N ARG A 609 -14.84 7.40 19.51
CA ARG A 609 -14.45 6.17 18.86
C ARG A 609 -15.54 5.10 18.99
N LEU A 610 -15.68 4.31 17.95
CA LEU A 610 -16.54 3.15 17.84
C LEU A 610 -15.74 2.02 17.23
N ILE A 611 -15.63 0.88 17.92
CA ILE A 611 -14.85 -0.29 17.48
C ILE A 611 -15.80 -1.48 17.44
N ALA A 612 -16.17 -1.91 16.23
CA ALA A 612 -17.06 -3.03 16.02
C ALA A 612 -16.33 -4.38 16.18
N ASP A 613 -17.07 -5.39 16.62
CA ASP A 613 -16.61 -6.77 16.64
C ASP A 613 -16.44 -7.33 15.20
N SER A 614 -15.99 -8.58 15.10
CA SER A 614 -15.77 -9.24 13.81
C SER A 614 -17.04 -9.46 12.98
N TYR A 615 -18.21 -9.41 13.62
CA TYR A 615 -19.51 -9.64 12.98
C TYR A 615 -20.24 -8.34 12.64
N GLY A 616 -19.78 -7.20 13.16
CA GLY A 616 -20.43 -5.91 13.02
C GLY A 616 -21.73 -5.81 13.81
N GLU A 617 -21.92 -6.65 14.84
CA GLU A 617 -23.17 -6.67 15.60
C GLU A 617 -23.07 -5.81 16.87
N THR A 618 -21.96 -5.94 17.58
CA THR A 618 -21.65 -5.15 18.77
C THR A 618 -20.49 -4.21 18.50
N ALA A 619 -20.51 -3.02 19.10
CA ALA A 619 -19.38 -2.10 19.04
C ALA A 619 -19.05 -1.47 20.40
N GLU A 620 -17.77 -1.34 20.70
CA GLU A 620 -17.28 -0.61 21.86
C GLU A 620 -17.20 0.89 21.56
N PHE A 621 -17.71 1.72 22.47
CA PHE A 621 -17.75 3.16 22.37
C PHE A 621 -16.87 3.82 23.43
N ALA A 622 -16.12 4.85 23.01
CA ALA A 622 -15.39 5.74 23.89
C ALA A 622 -15.47 7.20 23.40
N VAL A 623 -15.36 8.15 24.33
CA VAL A 623 -15.26 9.59 24.02
C VAL A 623 -14.27 10.27 24.95
N ALA A 624 -13.50 11.21 24.42
CA ALA A 624 -12.60 12.07 25.18
C ALA A 624 -12.71 13.51 24.65
N VAL A 625 -12.68 14.48 25.56
CA VAL A 625 -12.64 15.91 25.25
C VAL A 625 -11.41 16.47 25.96
N GLY A 626 -10.63 17.31 25.28
CA GLY A 626 -9.50 17.99 25.88
C GLY A 626 -9.97 18.93 26.99
N ASP A 627 -9.22 18.98 28.09
CA ASP A 627 -9.61 19.71 29.30
C ASP A 627 -9.97 21.19 29.04
N PRO A 628 -9.27 21.95 28.16
CA PRO A 628 -9.64 23.33 27.83
C PRO A 628 -11.03 23.50 27.18
N TRP A 629 -11.61 22.41 26.67
CA TRP A 629 -12.89 22.43 25.94
C TRP A 629 -13.99 21.63 26.63
N HIS A 630 -13.80 21.27 27.90
CA HIS A 630 -14.86 20.71 28.74
C HIS A 630 -16.04 21.69 28.88
N PHE A 631 -17.22 21.14 29.17
CA PHE A 631 -18.48 21.89 29.34
C PHE A 631 -19.00 22.66 28.12
N GLN A 632 -18.33 22.57 26.96
CA GLN A 632 -18.73 23.22 25.70
C GLN A 632 -19.78 22.44 24.89
N GLY A 633 -20.32 21.35 25.44
CA GLY A 633 -21.30 20.47 24.78
C GLY A 633 -20.70 19.41 23.84
N LEU A 634 -19.37 19.43 23.63
CA LEU A 634 -18.68 18.53 22.70
C LEU A 634 -18.87 17.04 23.03
N GLY A 635 -18.71 16.62 24.29
CA GLY A 635 -18.84 15.21 24.67
C GLY A 635 -20.21 14.62 24.33
N ASN A 636 -21.29 15.36 24.61
CA ASN A 636 -22.65 14.97 24.21
C ASN A 636 -22.79 14.90 22.70
N LYS A 637 -22.32 15.93 21.97
CA LYS A 637 -22.45 15.98 20.52
C LYS A 637 -21.68 14.86 19.82
N LEU A 638 -20.44 14.61 20.24
CA LEU A 638 -19.61 13.52 19.71
C LEU A 638 -20.27 12.16 19.96
N THR A 639 -20.85 11.96 21.14
CA THR A 639 -21.62 10.75 21.47
C THR A 639 -22.84 10.59 20.55
N ASP A 640 -23.64 11.63 20.36
CA ASP A 640 -24.79 11.58 19.43
C ASP A 640 -24.34 11.26 18.00
N TYR A 641 -23.24 11.87 17.57
CA TYR A 641 -22.74 11.73 16.22
C TYR A 641 -22.29 10.29 15.94
N ILE A 642 -21.50 9.71 16.84
CA ILE A 642 -20.98 8.34 16.65
C ILE A 642 -22.09 7.29 16.79
N LEU A 643 -23.10 7.50 17.65
CA LEU A 643 -24.24 6.60 17.77
C LEU A 643 -25.13 6.63 16.52
N ASN A 644 -25.28 7.80 15.89
CA ASN A 644 -25.96 7.88 14.59
C ASN A 644 -25.20 7.10 13.51
N ILE A 645 -23.86 7.20 13.49
CA ILE A 645 -23.02 6.40 12.58
C ILE A 645 -23.20 4.89 12.87
N ALA A 646 -23.23 4.48 14.14
CA ALA A 646 -23.46 3.09 14.53
C ALA A 646 -24.80 2.56 13.98
N LYS A 647 -25.87 3.35 14.07
CA LYS A 647 -27.19 3.02 13.47
C LYS A 647 -27.12 2.89 11.96
N GLN A 648 -26.52 3.86 11.27
CA GLN A 648 -26.36 3.83 9.81
C GLN A 648 -25.55 2.63 9.32
N ARG A 649 -24.61 2.15 10.15
CA ARG A 649 -23.81 0.95 9.88
C ARG A 649 -24.51 -0.36 10.26
N GLY A 650 -25.70 -0.29 10.85
CA GLY A 650 -26.45 -1.46 11.27
C GLY A 650 -25.89 -2.18 12.49
N ILE A 651 -25.10 -1.49 13.33
CA ILE A 651 -24.67 -2.02 14.63
C ILE A 651 -25.93 -2.23 15.48
N LYS A 652 -26.06 -3.43 16.07
CA LYS A 652 -27.22 -3.80 16.90
C LYS A 652 -27.04 -3.33 18.33
N LYS A 653 -25.83 -3.41 18.87
CA LYS A 653 -25.53 -3.13 20.27
C LYS A 653 -24.28 -2.27 20.43
N VAL A 654 -24.34 -1.26 21.31
CA VAL A 654 -23.18 -0.45 21.67
C VAL A 654 -22.86 -0.65 23.14
N CYS A 655 -21.60 -0.95 23.45
CA CYS A 655 -21.10 -1.16 24.80
C CYS A 655 -20.09 -0.07 25.16
N ALA A 656 -20.03 0.32 26.43
CA ALA A 656 -19.03 1.24 26.95
C ALA A 656 -18.54 0.79 28.32
N GLN A 657 -17.29 1.07 28.63
CA GLN A 657 -16.70 0.86 29.96
C GLN A 657 -16.19 2.19 30.50
N PHE A 658 -16.41 2.45 31.80
CA PHE A 658 -15.95 3.68 32.45
C PHE A 658 -15.75 3.44 33.95
N PHE A 659 -14.88 4.21 34.60
CA PHE A 659 -14.71 4.11 36.06
C PHE A 659 -15.98 4.55 36.79
N LYS A 660 -16.28 3.86 37.91
CA LYS A 660 -17.48 4.14 38.73
C LYS A 660 -17.60 5.61 39.16
N ASP A 661 -16.47 6.28 39.40
CA ASP A 661 -16.41 7.67 39.85
C ASP A 661 -16.49 8.70 38.71
N ASN A 662 -16.52 8.28 37.44
CA ASN A 662 -16.71 9.17 36.30
C ASN A 662 -18.19 9.58 36.14
N LYS A 663 -18.64 10.51 37.00
CA LYS A 663 -20.02 11.03 37.02
C LYS A 663 -20.44 11.67 35.70
N VAL A 664 -19.51 12.31 34.98
CA VAL A 664 -19.78 12.97 33.70
C VAL A 664 -20.15 11.94 32.64
N MET A 665 -19.36 10.87 32.52
CA MET A 665 -19.64 9.80 31.55
C MET A 665 -20.93 9.07 31.90
N ARG A 666 -21.18 8.79 33.19
CA ARG A 666 -22.44 8.21 33.66
C ARG A 666 -23.64 9.04 33.20
N HIS A 667 -23.62 10.35 33.45
CA HIS A 667 -24.69 11.25 33.05
C HIS A 667 -24.92 11.27 31.53
N ILE A 668 -23.83 11.28 30.74
CA ILE A 668 -23.94 11.19 29.28
C ILE A 668 -24.62 9.89 28.86
N LEU A 669 -24.19 8.74 29.39
CA LEU A 669 -24.72 7.42 29.01
C LEU A 669 -26.18 7.24 29.42
N GLU A 670 -26.55 7.62 30.64
CA GLU A 670 -27.94 7.58 31.13
C GLU A 670 -28.85 8.43 30.25
N LYS A 671 -28.42 9.65 29.90
CA LYS A 671 -29.18 10.54 29.00
C LYS A 671 -29.37 9.96 27.60
N LYS A 672 -28.46 9.08 27.14
CA LYS A 672 -28.56 8.39 25.85
C LYS A 672 -29.28 7.04 25.94
N GLY A 673 -29.81 6.68 27.10
CA GLY A 673 -30.60 5.47 27.31
C GLY A 673 -29.77 4.19 27.46
N PHE A 674 -28.48 4.29 27.78
CA PHE A 674 -27.68 3.11 28.11
C PHE A 674 -28.16 2.50 29.42
N LYS A 675 -28.25 1.17 29.46
CA LYS A 675 -28.41 0.39 30.69
C LYS A 675 -27.05 0.22 31.33
N ILE A 676 -26.89 0.65 32.58
CA ILE A 676 -25.62 0.60 33.30
C ILE A 676 -25.65 -0.55 34.31
N THR A 677 -24.63 -1.39 34.29
CA THR A 677 -24.37 -2.44 35.28
C THR A 677 -23.13 -2.04 36.07
N GLU A 678 -23.27 -1.94 37.40
CA GLU A 678 -22.17 -1.58 38.29
C GLU A 678 -21.29 -2.80 38.61
N ASP A 679 -19.97 -2.60 38.58
CA ASP A 679 -18.96 -3.52 39.13
C ASP A 679 -18.09 -2.75 40.15
N LYS A 680 -17.16 -3.42 40.83
CA LYS A 680 -16.36 -2.87 41.93
C LYS A 680 -15.63 -1.57 41.56
N ALA A 681 -14.99 -1.51 40.38
CA ALA A 681 -14.19 -0.35 39.95
C ALA A 681 -14.56 0.21 38.57
N ILE A 682 -15.03 -0.63 37.65
CA ILE A 682 -15.35 -0.26 36.26
C ILE A 682 -16.80 -0.63 35.98
N SER A 683 -17.64 0.36 35.69
CA SER A 683 -19.01 0.14 35.27
C SER A 683 -19.07 -0.20 33.78
N ARG A 684 -20.02 -1.08 33.42
CA ARG A 684 -20.34 -1.42 32.02
C ARG A 684 -21.68 -0.80 31.65
N ALA A 685 -21.77 -0.24 30.45
CA ALA A 685 -22.99 0.34 29.92
C ALA A 685 -23.31 -0.26 28.55
N GLU A 686 -24.59 -0.54 28.29
CA GLU A 686 -25.05 -1.14 27.04
C GLU A 686 -26.27 -0.43 26.48
N LEU A 687 -26.28 -0.20 25.16
CA LEU A 687 -27.38 0.39 24.42
C LEU A 687 -27.75 -0.53 23.25
N GLU A 688 -28.99 -0.99 23.22
CA GLU A 688 -29.57 -1.66 22.06
C GLU A 688 -30.03 -0.61 21.04
N LEU A 689 -29.43 -0.63 19.86
CA LEU A 689 -29.82 0.20 18.73
C LEU A 689 -30.94 -0.54 17.99
N ARG A 690 -32.20 -0.25 18.35
CA ARG A 690 -33.36 -0.80 17.62
C ARG A 690 -33.28 -0.40 16.14
N LYS A 691 -33.64 -1.34 15.26
CA LYS A 691 -33.72 -1.15 13.81
C LYS A 691 -34.62 0.01 13.43
#